data_AF-A0A842YLY0-F1
#
_entry.id   AF-A0A842YLY0-F1
#
_cell.length_a   1.000
_cell.length_b   1.000
_cell.length_c   1.000
_cell.angle_alpha   90.00
_cell.angle_beta   90.00
_cell.angle_gamma   90.00
#
_symmetry.space_group_name_H-M   'P 1'
#
loop_
_entity.id
_entity.type
_entity.pdbx_description
1 polymer ?
#
loop_
_entity_poly.entity_id
_entity_poly.type
_entity_poly.pdbx_seq_one_letter_code
_entity_poly.pdbx_strand_id
1 'polypeptide(L)'
;MIQSCSECKGKGYRVKSYKICSACHGTGFRSTEDIKDHFKGVSNSARQRFDLEDSHEVPCDVCRGKGEVEVRETCPTCKGKGEVNICPSCGRMIKGRDEYCPDCQKKEKVYILHPACTMDDLEVGSIYRGRITRVEKYGVFVSLNSHVWGLMRGVFPDYKVGDEIFVRVSQVKPYKGEVDMIPASIKGPYEVIKLKKDLPRTRISDIDTKSLGKTVRIVGEVIQIQQTSGPTIFTVSDETGTTWAAAFDEPGIRVYPHIQIGHIVEVIGEVNQHTGKIQIESESIERLIGKEAAEARRLIDEAIDRRAEPERKDLLIESETLEKLRPKLVEAAKAIRRAVYDGRSILVRHHADADGICAGVAIEKAVLPLLRDLNPSTDAEWHYFKRAPSKAPFYELEDVVKDLSYALEDLERHGQKLPLLVLLDNGSTEEDILALMKAKIYDIEIVVVDHHYPGEVQDGRVEVDEYVDTHVNPYLVGGDSQITAGALSVEIAKMINPEIAERIMHLPGIAAVGDHANSPEAEAYIELAAERGYEREDLERIAACIDFEAFYLRFMNGRGIIDTILGLGSLDKHKKLVDALYREYERKVDTQLRAAIPNLKSTRLPNGILFNVLDVEKYSHRFTFPAPGKTCGFVHDYMVQKHGEETPIITLAYGPDFGVIRATDAVNEKFGFNLNEIVWELAEEIPEAVIDGGGHECAGSLKYIEGLSKKVLSAFAEKVAALKE
;
A
#
# COMPACT_ATOMS: atom_id res chain seq x y z
N MET A 1 -35.01 34.16 -25.56
CA MET A 1 -36.50 34.23 -25.48
C MET A 1 -36.86 35.25 -24.41
N ILE A 2 -37.63 36.27 -24.76
CA ILE A 2 -38.08 37.30 -23.81
C ILE A 2 -39.31 36.76 -23.09
N GLN A 3 -39.26 36.70 -21.76
CA GLN A 3 -40.39 36.30 -20.93
C GLN A 3 -40.66 37.35 -19.86
N SER A 4 -41.93 37.43 -19.44
CA SER A 4 -42.34 38.22 -18.28
C SER A 4 -41.58 37.76 -17.04
N CYS A 5 -40.94 38.69 -16.35
CA CYS A 5 -40.19 38.43 -15.13
C CYS A 5 -41.11 37.81 -14.07
N SER A 6 -40.85 36.55 -13.71
CA SER A 6 -41.63 35.79 -12.72
C SER A 6 -41.67 36.48 -11.36
N GLU A 7 -40.55 37.09 -10.94
CA GLU A 7 -40.40 37.80 -9.68
C GLU A 7 -41.30 39.03 -9.50
N CYS A 8 -41.70 39.70 -10.59
CA CYS A 8 -42.57 40.88 -10.56
C CYS A 8 -43.84 40.73 -11.39
N LYS A 9 -44.09 39.53 -11.94
CA LYS A 9 -45.21 39.22 -12.85
C LYS A 9 -45.40 40.27 -13.95
N GLY A 10 -44.29 40.73 -14.55
CA GLY A 10 -44.32 41.75 -15.62
C GLY A 10 -44.45 43.20 -15.16
N LYS A 11 -44.64 43.49 -13.86
CA LYS A 11 -44.89 44.86 -13.39
C LYS A 11 -43.64 45.74 -13.31
N GLY A 12 -42.44 45.15 -13.30
CA GLY A 12 -41.17 45.88 -13.16
C GLY A 12 -40.86 46.36 -11.74
N TYR A 13 -41.82 46.31 -10.80
CA TYR A 13 -41.65 46.70 -9.40
C TYR A 13 -42.36 45.71 -8.46
N ARG A 14 -41.95 45.72 -7.19
CA ARG A 14 -42.59 45.00 -6.08
C ARG A 14 -43.21 46.02 -5.12
N VAL A 15 -44.35 45.68 -4.53
CA VAL A 15 -44.96 46.51 -3.47
C VAL A 15 -44.27 46.13 -2.16
N LYS A 16 -43.58 47.10 -1.54
CA LYS A 16 -42.79 46.90 -0.32
C LYS A 16 -43.64 47.07 0.94
N SER A 17 -44.55 48.04 0.93
CA SER A 17 -45.48 48.30 2.02
C SER A 17 -46.63 49.20 1.56
N TYR A 18 -47.66 49.31 2.37
CA TYR A 18 -48.72 50.30 2.23
C TYR A 18 -48.53 51.38 3.30
N LYS A 19 -48.65 52.65 2.93
CA LYS A 19 -48.63 53.77 3.87
C LYS A 19 -50.02 54.40 3.95
N ILE A 20 -50.43 54.77 5.17
CA ILE A 20 -51.67 55.51 5.40
C ILE A 20 -51.64 56.79 4.55
N CYS A 21 -52.72 57.01 3.79
CA CYS A 21 -52.85 58.14 2.90
C CYS A 21 -52.95 59.42 3.72
N SER A 22 -51.92 60.27 3.62
CA SER A 22 -51.85 61.53 4.34
C SER A 22 -52.99 62.51 4.01
N ALA A 23 -53.61 62.38 2.84
CA ALA A 23 -54.68 63.29 2.39
C ALA A 23 -56.07 63.00 3.00
N CYS A 24 -56.29 61.79 3.52
CA CYS A 24 -57.53 61.42 4.20
C CYS A 24 -57.28 60.85 5.61
N HIS A 25 -56.02 60.87 6.07
CA HIS A 25 -55.59 60.29 7.33
C HIS A 25 -56.07 58.84 7.55
N GLY A 26 -56.17 58.06 6.47
CA GLY A 26 -56.61 56.66 6.52
C GLY A 26 -58.10 56.40 6.34
N THR A 27 -58.93 57.44 6.35
CA THR A 27 -60.40 57.28 6.24
C THR A 27 -60.88 56.92 4.84
N GLY A 28 -60.12 57.30 3.80
CA GLY A 28 -60.51 57.10 2.41
C GLY A 28 -61.46 58.16 1.85
N PHE A 29 -62.04 59.04 2.69
CA PHE A 29 -63.07 60.02 2.29
C PHE A 29 -62.83 61.42 2.89
N ARG A 30 -63.51 62.46 2.37
CA ARG A 30 -63.49 63.84 2.91
C ARG A 30 -64.80 64.19 3.62
N SER A 31 -64.75 64.88 4.77
CA SER A 31 -65.91 65.33 5.56
C SER A 31 -66.58 66.59 4.97
N THR A 32 -67.91 66.63 4.90
CA THR A 32 -68.74 67.73 4.33
C THR A 32 -69.67 68.41 5.36
N GLU A 33 -69.95 69.69 5.14
CA GLU A 33 -70.69 70.65 6.00
C GLU A 33 -72.23 70.51 5.94
N ASP A 34 -72.92 70.90 7.04
CA ASP A 34 -74.37 70.80 7.33
C ASP A 34 -75.29 71.64 6.38
N ILE A 35 -76.23 71.03 5.65
CA ILE A 35 -77.15 71.69 4.69
C ILE A 35 -78.57 71.92 5.28
N LYS A 36 -78.71 72.05 6.60
CA LYS A 36 -80.04 72.15 7.25
C LYS A 36 -80.83 73.45 6.99
N ASP A 37 -80.21 74.52 6.50
CA ASP A 37 -80.86 75.85 6.39
C ASP A 37 -81.42 76.22 5.00
N HIS A 38 -81.30 75.36 3.99
CA HIS A 38 -81.55 75.77 2.60
C HIS A 38 -82.96 75.51 2.00
N PHE A 39 -83.93 74.94 2.73
CA PHE A 39 -85.27 74.64 2.17
C PHE A 39 -86.45 75.02 3.09
N LYS A 40 -86.84 76.31 3.09
CA LYS A 40 -88.16 76.79 3.57
C LYS A 40 -89.09 77.01 2.39
N GLY A 41 -90.18 76.23 2.28
CA GLY A 41 -91.28 76.53 1.33
C GLY A 41 -91.84 75.37 0.48
N VAL A 42 -91.47 74.11 0.73
CA VAL A 42 -91.94 72.96 -0.09
C VAL A 42 -92.82 72.01 0.73
N SER A 43 -93.91 71.52 0.12
CA SER A 43 -94.97 70.74 0.76
C SER A 43 -94.53 69.36 1.27
N ASN A 44 -95.21 68.86 2.31
CA ASN A 44 -94.88 67.59 2.99
C ASN A 44 -94.78 66.38 2.06
N SER A 45 -95.48 66.37 0.93
CA SER A 45 -95.43 65.30 -0.07
C SER A 45 -94.13 65.25 -0.88
N ALA A 46 -93.32 66.31 -0.89
CA ALA A 46 -92.01 66.34 -1.55
C ALA A 46 -90.86 65.92 -0.62
N ARG A 47 -91.02 66.09 0.71
CA ARG A 47 -90.02 65.69 1.72
C ARG A 47 -89.90 64.17 1.91
N GLN A 48 -90.93 63.39 1.57
CA GLN A 48 -90.90 61.93 1.67
C GLN A 48 -90.32 61.21 0.43
N ARG A 49 -89.99 61.94 -0.64
CA ARG A 49 -89.44 61.35 -1.88
C ARG A 49 -87.93 61.48 -2.04
N PHE A 50 -87.27 62.28 -1.21
CA PHE A 50 -85.82 62.46 -1.20
C PHE A 50 -85.33 62.09 0.20
N ASP A 51 -84.83 60.88 0.34
CA ASP A 51 -84.26 60.29 1.55
C ASP A 51 -83.02 61.11 1.97
N LEU A 52 -83.24 62.18 2.73
CA LEU A 52 -82.25 63.19 3.09
C LEU A 52 -81.69 62.97 4.51
N GLU A 53 -81.31 61.74 4.83
CA GLU A 53 -80.60 61.39 6.08
C GLU A 53 -79.14 60.92 5.89
N ASP A 54 -78.63 60.76 4.67
CA ASP A 54 -77.25 60.30 4.45
C ASP A 54 -76.27 61.42 4.01
N SER A 55 -75.28 61.69 4.86
CA SER A 55 -74.08 62.46 4.54
C SER A 55 -73.30 61.78 3.42
N HIS A 56 -73.19 62.42 2.25
CA HIS A 56 -72.46 61.86 1.12
C HIS A 56 -70.94 62.02 1.33
N GLU A 57 -70.25 60.90 1.57
CA GLU A 57 -68.79 60.84 1.71
C GLU A 57 -68.11 60.85 0.33
N VAL A 58 -67.24 61.84 0.08
CA VAL A 58 -66.50 61.96 -1.20
C VAL A 58 -65.18 61.18 -1.12
N PRO A 59 -64.91 60.21 -2.02
CA PRO A 59 -63.67 59.44 -2.01
C PRO A 59 -62.43 60.32 -2.22
N CYS A 60 -61.36 60.05 -1.47
CA CYS A 60 -60.10 60.78 -1.54
C CYS A 60 -59.38 60.53 -2.88
N ASP A 61 -59.00 61.60 -3.58
CA ASP A 61 -58.37 61.54 -4.90
C ASP A 61 -57.02 60.81 -4.93
N VAL A 62 -56.30 60.81 -3.80
CA VAL A 62 -54.93 60.27 -3.70
C VAL A 62 -54.93 58.75 -3.49
N CYS A 63 -55.77 58.24 -2.59
CA CYS A 63 -55.90 56.79 -2.35
C CYS A 63 -57.09 56.16 -3.09
N ARG A 64 -57.89 56.97 -3.79
CA ARG A 64 -59.12 56.57 -4.50
C ARG A 64 -60.06 55.75 -3.61
N GLY A 65 -60.29 56.22 -2.39
CA GLY A 65 -61.19 55.57 -1.44
C GLY A 65 -60.56 54.46 -0.57
N LYS A 66 -59.29 54.09 -0.79
CA LYS A 66 -58.67 52.94 -0.08
C LYS A 66 -58.03 53.26 1.27
N GLY A 67 -57.90 54.54 1.64
CA GLY A 67 -57.21 54.94 2.89
C GLY A 67 -55.69 54.77 2.89
N GLU A 68 -55.10 54.01 1.96
CA GLU A 68 -53.66 53.71 1.91
C GLU A 68 -53.05 53.84 0.50
N VAL A 69 -51.73 54.07 0.42
CA VAL A 69 -50.96 54.24 -0.83
C VAL A 69 -49.82 53.23 -0.89
N GLU A 70 -49.65 52.56 -2.03
CA GLU A 70 -48.58 51.57 -2.27
C GLU A 70 -47.19 52.21 -2.37
N VAL A 71 -46.23 51.70 -1.59
CA VAL A 71 -44.81 52.01 -1.73
C VAL A 71 -44.15 50.94 -2.60
N ARG A 72 -43.61 51.34 -3.75
CA ARG A 72 -43.06 50.43 -4.78
C ARG A 72 -41.53 50.47 -4.79
N GLU A 73 -40.90 49.32 -4.97
CA GLU A 73 -39.45 49.14 -5.13
C GLU A 73 -39.17 48.47 -6.48
N THR A 74 -38.15 48.95 -7.19
CA THR A 74 -37.77 48.40 -8.51
C THR A 74 -37.38 46.93 -8.39
N CYS A 75 -37.94 46.06 -9.24
CA CYS A 75 -37.66 44.64 -9.19
C CYS A 75 -36.16 44.38 -9.49
N PRO A 76 -35.42 43.71 -8.58
CA PRO A 76 -33.99 43.51 -8.74
C PRO A 76 -33.65 42.61 -9.94
N THR A 77 -34.50 41.64 -10.28
CA THR A 77 -34.26 40.67 -11.37
C THR A 77 -34.37 41.28 -12.76
N CYS A 78 -35.39 42.11 -13.02
CA CYS A 78 -35.58 42.75 -14.32
C CYS A 78 -35.13 44.23 -14.35
N LYS A 79 -34.62 44.75 -13.23
CA LYS A 79 -34.19 46.15 -13.06
C LYS A 79 -35.22 47.15 -13.59
N GLY A 80 -36.50 46.92 -13.32
CA GLY A 80 -37.58 47.82 -13.73
C GLY A 80 -38.24 47.51 -15.08
N LYS A 81 -37.67 46.62 -15.89
CA LYS A 81 -38.15 46.37 -17.26
C LYS A 81 -39.36 45.44 -17.36
N GLY A 82 -39.67 44.68 -16.32
CA GLY A 82 -40.77 43.70 -16.33
C GLY A 82 -40.48 42.42 -17.13
N GLU A 83 -39.42 42.39 -17.94
CA GLU A 83 -39.06 41.28 -18.83
C GLU A 83 -37.61 40.84 -18.62
N VAL A 84 -37.34 39.54 -18.83
CA VAL A 84 -36.00 38.94 -18.79
C VAL A 84 -35.75 38.11 -20.05
N ASN A 85 -34.53 38.18 -20.60
CA ASN A 85 -34.12 37.35 -21.73
C ASN A 85 -33.50 36.05 -21.22
N ILE A 86 -34.05 34.90 -21.60
CA ILE A 86 -33.59 33.57 -21.20
C ILE A 86 -33.14 32.75 -22.42
N CYS A 87 -32.11 31.94 -22.24
CA CYS A 87 -31.61 31.00 -23.24
C CYS A 87 -32.67 29.92 -23.53
N PRO A 88 -33.12 29.73 -24.79
CA PRO A 88 -34.10 28.71 -25.15
C PRO A 88 -33.64 27.27 -24.85
N SER A 89 -32.32 27.01 -24.87
CA SER A 89 -31.78 25.65 -24.70
C SER A 89 -31.58 25.24 -23.25
N CYS A 90 -31.14 26.16 -22.37
CA CYS A 90 -30.78 25.82 -20.98
C CYS A 90 -31.50 26.66 -19.90
N GLY A 91 -32.35 27.61 -20.30
CA GLY A 91 -33.14 28.44 -19.38
C GLY A 91 -32.35 29.53 -18.63
N ARG A 92 -31.02 29.65 -18.79
CA ARG A 92 -30.23 30.70 -18.11
C ARG A 92 -30.54 32.10 -18.64
N MET A 93 -30.52 33.10 -17.75
CA MET A 93 -30.66 34.51 -18.14
C MET A 93 -29.47 35.00 -18.96
N ILE A 94 -29.75 35.59 -20.12
CA ILE A 94 -28.75 36.17 -21.03
C ILE A 94 -28.74 37.69 -20.82
N LYS A 95 -27.55 38.27 -20.62
CA LYS A 95 -27.37 39.72 -20.62
C LYS A 95 -27.14 40.18 -22.07
N GLY A 96 -28.15 40.74 -22.71
CA GLY A 96 -28.03 41.27 -24.09
C GLY A 96 -29.15 40.81 -25.02
N ARG A 97 -28.94 41.04 -26.32
CA ARG A 97 -29.85 40.62 -27.41
C ARG A 97 -29.52 39.25 -27.99
N ASP A 98 -28.51 38.56 -27.47
CA ASP A 98 -28.09 37.25 -27.99
C ASP A 98 -29.20 36.19 -27.76
N GLU A 99 -29.34 35.31 -28.74
CA GLU A 99 -30.40 34.30 -28.79
C GLU A 99 -30.12 33.09 -27.88
N TYR A 100 -28.84 32.74 -27.67
CA TYR A 100 -28.36 31.63 -26.83
C TYR A 100 -27.28 32.11 -25.86
N CYS A 101 -27.16 31.47 -24.70
CA CYS A 101 -26.07 31.76 -23.75
C CYS A 101 -24.71 31.29 -24.31
N PRO A 102 -23.57 31.78 -23.78
CA PRO A 102 -22.23 31.42 -24.27
C PRO A 102 -21.96 29.91 -24.31
N ASP A 103 -22.58 29.15 -23.42
CA ASP A 103 -22.44 27.69 -23.33
C ASP A 103 -23.29 26.93 -24.37
N CYS A 104 -24.37 27.53 -24.86
CA CYS A 104 -25.32 26.90 -25.80
C CYS A 104 -25.14 27.40 -27.24
N GLN A 105 -24.15 28.26 -27.51
CA GLN A 105 -23.78 28.63 -28.87
C GLN A 105 -23.15 27.43 -29.58
N LYS A 106 -23.51 27.24 -30.86
CA LYS A 106 -22.96 26.16 -31.70
C LYS A 106 -21.49 26.47 -31.98
N LYS A 107 -20.58 25.76 -31.32
CA LYS A 107 -19.13 25.89 -31.51
C LYS A 107 -18.70 25.10 -32.74
N GLU A 108 -17.85 25.70 -33.56
CA GLU A 108 -17.23 25.00 -34.69
C GLU A 108 -16.14 24.05 -34.16
N LYS A 109 -16.03 22.85 -34.72
CA LYS A 109 -15.06 21.85 -34.26
C LYS A 109 -13.76 21.97 -35.06
N VAL A 110 -12.65 22.05 -34.35
CA VAL A 110 -11.30 22.11 -34.92
C VAL A 110 -10.52 20.91 -34.43
N TYR A 111 -9.99 20.13 -35.36
CA TYR A 111 -9.25 18.92 -35.06
C TYR A 111 -7.75 19.21 -34.94
N ILE A 112 -7.11 18.67 -33.90
CA ILE A 112 -5.66 18.53 -33.83
C ILE A 112 -5.34 17.08 -34.10
N LEU A 113 -4.56 16.82 -35.15
CA LEU A 113 -4.21 15.47 -35.56
C LEU A 113 -3.15 14.91 -34.61
N HIS A 114 -3.38 13.72 -34.05
CA HIS A 114 -2.43 13.04 -33.18
C HIS A 114 -1.18 12.60 -33.98
N PRO A 115 0.04 12.57 -33.41
CA PRO A 115 1.27 12.21 -34.13
C PRO A 115 1.22 10.87 -34.89
N ALA A 116 0.52 9.88 -34.32
CA ALA A 116 0.36 8.55 -34.90
C ALA A 116 -0.60 8.46 -36.10
N CYS A 117 -1.45 9.48 -36.30
CA CYS A 117 -2.46 9.47 -37.37
C CYS A 117 -1.81 9.59 -38.76
N THR A 118 -2.37 8.87 -39.73
CA THR A 118 -1.98 8.92 -41.13
C THR A 118 -3.02 9.69 -41.95
N MET A 119 -2.82 9.77 -43.26
CA MET A 119 -3.76 10.44 -44.17
C MET A 119 -5.13 9.76 -44.20
N ASP A 120 -5.21 8.47 -43.87
CA ASP A 120 -6.46 7.70 -43.86
C ASP A 120 -7.39 8.09 -42.69
N ASP A 121 -6.82 8.69 -41.64
CA ASP A 121 -7.57 9.17 -40.47
C ASP A 121 -8.22 10.55 -40.71
N LEU A 122 -7.99 11.19 -41.86
CA LEU A 122 -8.53 12.51 -42.16
C LEU A 122 -9.99 12.46 -42.64
N GLU A 123 -10.82 13.30 -42.05
CA GLU A 123 -12.19 13.54 -42.50
C GLU A 123 -12.23 14.69 -43.52
N VAL A 124 -12.67 14.39 -44.74
CA VAL A 124 -12.89 15.42 -45.77
C VAL A 124 -13.98 16.39 -45.32
N GLY A 125 -13.69 17.69 -45.39
CA GLY A 125 -14.58 18.77 -44.96
C GLY A 125 -14.37 19.25 -43.52
N SER A 126 -13.64 18.50 -42.70
CA SER A 126 -13.29 18.89 -41.32
C SER A 126 -12.14 19.91 -41.29
N ILE A 127 -12.13 20.74 -40.24
CA ILE A 127 -11.13 21.80 -40.06
C ILE A 127 -10.04 21.29 -39.12
N TYR A 128 -8.79 21.38 -39.54
CA TYR A 128 -7.62 20.96 -38.78
C TYR A 128 -6.73 22.15 -38.45
N ARG A 129 -6.05 22.10 -37.30
CA ARG A 129 -4.96 23.01 -36.97
C ARG A 129 -3.65 22.42 -37.49
N GLY A 130 -2.89 23.20 -38.25
CA GLY A 130 -1.58 22.81 -38.77
C GLY A 130 -0.56 23.94 -38.68
N ARG A 131 0.69 23.61 -38.98
CA ARG A 131 1.82 24.55 -39.01
C ARG A 131 2.38 24.66 -40.42
N ILE A 132 2.67 25.88 -40.85
CA ILE A 132 3.24 26.15 -42.17
C ILE A 132 4.71 25.70 -42.20
N THR A 133 5.05 24.79 -43.11
CA THR A 133 6.42 24.27 -43.28
C THR A 133 7.15 24.92 -44.45
N ARG A 134 6.43 25.27 -45.53
CA ARG A 134 7.00 25.89 -46.73
C ARG A 134 6.00 26.80 -47.41
N VAL A 135 6.46 27.94 -47.91
CA VAL A 135 5.65 28.92 -48.66
C VAL A 135 6.20 29.01 -50.08
N GLU A 136 5.37 28.74 -51.08
CA GLU A 136 5.71 28.79 -52.50
C GLU A 136 4.80 29.78 -53.24
N LYS A 137 5.18 30.20 -54.45
CA LYS A 137 4.40 31.17 -55.25
C LYS A 137 2.98 30.69 -55.62
N TYR A 138 2.73 29.38 -55.55
CA TYR A 138 1.46 28.74 -55.95
C TYR A 138 0.69 28.14 -54.76
N GLY A 139 1.22 28.21 -53.55
CA GLY A 139 0.57 27.66 -52.37
C GLY A 139 1.48 27.52 -51.16
N VAL A 140 0.89 27.09 -50.06
CA VAL A 140 1.56 26.93 -48.77
C VAL A 140 1.46 25.47 -48.34
N PHE A 141 2.58 24.87 -47.94
CA PHE A 141 2.60 23.54 -47.36
C PHE A 141 2.34 23.62 -45.86
N VAL A 142 1.34 22.87 -45.42
CA VAL A 142 0.89 22.82 -44.02
C VAL A 142 1.08 21.40 -43.53
N SER A 143 1.83 21.25 -42.44
CA SER A 143 1.96 20.00 -41.68
C SER A 143 0.85 19.95 -40.63
N LEU A 144 0.08 18.86 -40.63
CA LEU A 144 -0.89 18.56 -39.57
C LEU A 144 -0.24 17.79 -38.42
N ASN A 145 0.69 16.88 -38.76
CA ASN A 145 1.58 16.17 -37.84
C ASN A 145 2.88 15.76 -38.57
N SER A 146 3.71 14.90 -37.97
CA SER A 146 4.96 14.37 -38.55
C SER A 146 4.78 13.57 -39.84
N HIS A 147 3.61 12.95 -40.03
CA HIS A 147 3.34 12.03 -41.15
C HIS A 147 2.44 12.62 -42.23
N VAL A 148 1.68 13.66 -41.92
CA VAL A 148 0.62 14.22 -42.74
C VAL A 148 0.92 15.68 -43.05
N TRP A 149 1.24 15.93 -44.30
CA TRP A 149 1.42 17.27 -44.86
C TRP A 149 0.51 17.44 -46.09
N GLY A 150 0.08 18.67 -46.32
CA GLY A 150 -0.78 19.00 -47.45
C GLY A 150 -0.46 20.34 -48.06
N LEU A 151 -0.97 20.54 -49.27
CA LEU A 151 -0.81 21.78 -50.02
C LEU A 151 -2.11 22.59 -49.95
N MET A 152 -2.00 23.80 -49.42
CA MET A 152 -3.01 24.83 -49.52
C MET A 152 -2.74 25.70 -50.75
N ARG A 153 -3.48 25.48 -51.84
CA ARG A 153 -3.29 26.19 -53.11
C ARG A 153 -3.85 27.62 -53.03
N GLY A 154 -3.05 28.59 -53.48
CA GLY A 154 -3.43 30.01 -53.46
C GLY A 154 -2.23 30.93 -53.29
N VAL A 155 -2.46 32.24 -53.33
CA VAL A 155 -1.44 33.26 -53.10
C VAL A 155 -1.67 33.87 -51.71
N PHE A 156 -0.73 33.64 -50.80
CA PHE A 156 -0.85 34.07 -49.40
C PHE A 156 0.40 34.87 -48.99
N PRO A 157 0.46 36.17 -49.30
CA PRO A 157 1.66 36.98 -49.13
C PRO A 157 2.06 37.22 -47.67
N ASP A 158 1.13 37.07 -46.72
CA ASP A 158 1.34 37.40 -45.31
C ASP A 158 1.79 36.20 -44.44
N TYR A 159 1.75 34.98 -44.96
CA TYR A 159 2.09 33.78 -44.19
C TYR A 159 3.59 33.48 -44.17
N LYS A 160 4.10 33.12 -43.00
CA LYS A 160 5.49 32.75 -42.76
C LYS A 160 5.61 31.28 -42.35
N VAL A 161 6.80 30.72 -42.58
CA VAL A 161 7.16 29.40 -42.08
C VAL A 161 7.11 29.42 -40.55
N GLY A 162 6.41 28.45 -39.96
CA GLY A 162 6.18 28.32 -38.52
C GLY A 162 4.82 28.82 -38.02
N ASP A 163 4.06 29.58 -38.83
CA ASP A 163 2.76 30.10 -38.43
C ASP A 163 1.74 28.95 -38.23
N GLU A 164 0.91 29.06 -37.19
CA GLU A 164 -0.24 28.17 -36.99
C GLU A 164 -1.44 28.65 -37.83
N ILE A 165 -2.08 27.72 -38.54
CA ILE A 165 -3.20 28.01 -39.43
C ILE A 165 -4.30 26.95 -39.29
N PHE A 166 -5.55 27.37 -39.53
CA PHE A 166 -6.68 26.47 -39.68
C PHE A 166 -6.91 26.17 -41.16
N VAL A 167 -6.91 24.88 -41.48
CA VAL A 167 -7.10 24.38 -42.86
C VAL A 167 -8.26 23.41 -42.89
N ARG A 168 -9.08 23.49 -43.92
CA ARG A 168 -10.12 22.49 -44.19
C ARG A 168 -9.57 21.50 -45.22
N VAL A 169 -9.68 20.21 -44.91
CA VAL A 169 -9.28 19.15 -45.85
C VAL A 169 -10.30 19.10 -46.98
N SER A 170 -9.88 19.43 -48.21
CA SER A 170 -10.77 19.37 -49.38
C SER A 170 -10.71 18.02 -50.07
N GLN A 171 -9.53 17.40 -50.13
CA GLN A 171 -9.35 16.10 -50.78
C GLN A 171 -8.13 15.40 -50.20
N VAL A 172 -8.25 14.08 -49.96
CA VAL A 172 -7.13 13.21 -49.61
C VAL A 172 -6.77 12.37 -50.84
N LYS A 173 -5.49 12.30 -51.21
CA LYS A 173 -4.99 11.50 -52.34
C LYS A 173 -3.96 10.47 -51.85
N PRO A 174 -4.40 9.33 -51.29
CA PRO A 174 -3.52 8.34 -50.65
C PRO A 174 -2.40 7.86 -51.58
N TYR A 175 -2.73 7.57 -52.85
CA TYR A 175 -1.76 7.07 -53.85
C TYR A 175 -0.63 8.04 -54.20
N LYS A 176 -0.78 9.33 -53.90
CA LYS A 176 0.24 10.37 -54.14
C LYS A 176 0.90 10.85 -52.85
N GLY A 177 0.42 10.41 -51.68
CA GLY A 177 0.84 10.97 -50.39
C GLY A 177 0.57 12.47 -50.28
N GLU A 178 -0.51 12.96 -50.90
CA GLU A 178 -0.85 14.39 -50.94
C GLU A 178 -2.24 14.65 -50.33
N VAL A 179 -2.34 15.68 -49.50
CA VAL A 179 -3.61 16.21 -49.00
C VAL A 179 -3.82 17.61 -49.57
N ASP A 180 -4.89 17.84 -50.31
CA ASP A 180 -5.27 19.20 -50.74
C ASP A 180 -6.08 19.86 -49.63
N MET A 181 -5.70 21.09 -49.31
CA MET A 181 -6.27 21.88 -48.22
C MET A 181 -6.76 23.24 -48.74
N ILE A 182 -7.76 23.80 -48.06
CA ILE A 182 -8.22 25.16 -48.29
C ILE A 182 -8.22 25.95 -46.97
N PRO A 183 -8.01 27.27 -47.01
CA PRO A 183 -7.99 28.08 -45.79
C PRO A 183 -9.36 28.04 -45.10
N ALA A 184 -9.35 27.81 -43.79
CA ALA A 184 -10.53 27.87 -42.94
C ALA A 184 -10.44 29.10 -42.03
N SER A 185 -11.49 29.93 -42.01
CA SER A 185 -11.62 31.03 -41.05
C SER A 185 -12.76 30.73 -40.09
N ILE A 186 -12.44 30.72 -38.80
CA ILE A 186 -13.40 30.43 -37.75
C ILE A 186 -13.95 31.76 -37.25
N LYS A 187 -15.28 31.95 -37.36
CA LYS A 187 -15.97 33.16 -36.90
C LYS A 187 -16.77 32.83 -35.64
N GLY A 188 -16.13 32.88 -34.48
CA GLY A 188 -16.77 32.63 -33.18
C GLY A 188 -15.97 31.68 -32.28
N PRO A 189 -16.54 31.27 -31.12
CA PRO A 189 -15.92 30.29 -30.24
C PRO A 189 -15.89 28.91 -30.92
N TYR A 190 -14.74 28.24 -30.87
CA TYR A 190 -14.55 26.89 -31.39
C TYR A 190 -14.17 25.91 -30.28
N GLU A 191 -14.39 24.64 -30.56
CA GLU A 191 -13.98 23.52 -29.71
C GLU A 191 -12.82 22.79 -30.38
N VAL A 192 -11.74 22.55 -29.65
CA VAL A 192 -10.58 21.82 -30.13
C VAL A 192 -10.72 20.35 -29.75
N ILE A 193 -10.72 19.46 -30.74
CA ILE A 193 -10.82 18.02 -30.58
C ILE A 193 -9.50 17.39 -31.02
N LYS A 194 -8.85 16.62 -30.15
CA LYS A 194 -7.70 15.80 -30.56
C LYS A 194 -8.23 14.57 -31.29
N LEU A 195 -7.89 14.44 -32.58
CA LEU A 195 -8.24 13.25 -33.37
C LEU A 195 -7.15 12.20 -33.14
N LYS A 196 -7.50 11.13 -32.43
CA LYS A 196 -6.63 9.97 -32.20
C LYS A 196 -6.86 8.92 -33.28
N LYS A 197 -5.80 8.16 -33.59
CA LYS A 197 -5.89 6.98 -34.47
C LYS A 197 -6.64 5.88 -33.73
N ASP A 198 -7.66 5.31 -34.37
CA ASP A 198 -8.40 4.17 -33.81
C ASP A 198 -7.59 2.88 -34.00
N LEU A 199 -6.71 2.62 -33.04
CA LEU A 199 -5.93 1.40 -32.97
C LEU A 199 -6.51 0.47 -31.90
N PRO A 200 -6.78 -0.80 -32.22
CA PRO A 200 -7.12 -1.77 -31.19
C PRO A 200 -5.95 -1.93 -30.23
N ARG A 201 -6.26 -2.19 -28.96
CA ARG A 201 -5.26 -2.52 -27.96
C ARG A 201 -4.58 -3.84 -28.33
N THR A 202 -3.25 -3.82 -28.42
CA THR A 202 -2.41 -5.00 -28.57
C THR A 202 -1.87 -5.41 -27.21
N ARG A 203 -1.88 -6.71 -26.89
CA ARG A 203 -1.24 -7.23 -25.68
C ARG A 203 0.25 -7.36 -25.91
N ILE A 204 1.05 -7.12 -24.89
CA ILE A 204 2.51 -7.17 -25.01
C ILE A 204 3.01 -8.54 -25.45
N SER A 205 2.43 -9.64 -24.96
CA SER A 205 2.80 -11.00 -25.37
C SER A 205 2.55 -11.32 -26.84
N ASP A 206 1.64 -10.59 -27.48
CA ASP A 206 1.26 -10.81 -28.89
C ASP A 206 2.22 -10.06 -29.85
N ILE A 207 3.12 -9.22 -29.30
CA ILE A 207 4.13 -8.50 -30.07
C ILE A 207 5.33 -9.43 -30.28
N ASP A 208 5.46 -9.93 -31.51
CA ASP A 208 6.53 -10.83 -31.93
C ASP A 208 7.39 -10.24 -33.07
N THR A 209 8.32 -11.03 -33.60
CA THR A 209 9.15 -10.61 -34.74
C THR A 209 8.36 -10.34 -36.02
N LYS A 210 7.11 -10.83 -36.15
CA LYS A 210 6.21 -10.51 -37.28
C LYS A 210 5.51 -9.17 -37.10
N SER A 211 5.64 -8.57 -35.92
CA SER A 211 5.10 -7.27 -35.59
C SER A 211 6.09 -6.13 -35.86
N LEU A 212 7.35 -6.45 -36.20
CA LEU A 212 8.37 -5.46 -36.58
C LEU A 212 7.88 -4.53 -37.70
N GLY A 213 8.09 -3.22 -37.50
CA GLY A 213 7.68 -2.16 -38.41
C GLY A 213 6.18 -1.81 -38.36
N LYS A 214 5.39 -2.43 -37.48
CA LYS A 214 3.98 -2.10 -37.30
C LYS A 214 3.79 -1.13 -36.14
N THR A 215 2.88 -0.16 -36.32
CA THR A 215 2.40 0.67 -35.22
C THR A 215 1.45 -0.14 -34.34
N VAL A 216 1.74 -0.19 -33.03
CA VAL A 216 0.90 -0.85 -32.03
C VAL A 216 0.42 0.16 -30.99
N ARG A 217 -0.72 -0.16 -30.37
CA ARG A 217 -1.23 0.57 -29.20
C ARG A 217 -1.22 -0.37 -28.01
N ILE A 218 -0.38 -0.09 -27.01
CA ILE A 218 -0.36 -0.84 -25.76
C ILE A 218 -0.91 0.02 -24.62
N VAL A 219 -1.54 -0.63 -23.65
CA VAL A 219 -2.00 0.01 -22.42
C VAL A 219 -1.48 -0.80 -21.25
N GLY A 220 -0.70 -0.15 -20.39
CA GLY A 220 -0.04 -0.79 -19.26
C GLY A 220 0.45 0.20 -18.21
N GLU A 221 0.96 -0.33 -17.11
CA GLU A 221 1.57 0.43 -16.01
C GLU A 221 3.06 0.69 -16.29
N VAL A 222 3.52 1.91 -16.01
CA VAL A 222 4.95 2.25 -16.03
C VAL A 222 5.62 1.68 -14.79
N ILE A 223 6.48 0.67 -14.96
CA ILE A 223 7.21 0.02 -13.88
C ILE A 223 8.54 0.75 -13.59
N GLN A 224 9.20 1.24 -14.64
CA GLN A 224 10.50 1.90 -14.51
C GLN A 224 10.67 2.96 -15.58
N ILE A 225 11.41 4.03 -15.25
CA ILE A 225 11.82 5.08 -16.19
C ILE A 225 13.34 5.20 -16.10
N GLN A 226 14.04 4.93 -17.20
CA GLN A 226 15.48 5.05 -17.30
C GLN A 226 15.84 6.17 -18.29
N GLN A 227 16.51 7.20 -17.79
CA GLN A 227 17.07 8.24 -18.64
C GLN A 227 18.45 7.82 -19.12
N THR A 228 18.61 7.66 -20.43
CA THR A 228 19.90 7.35 -21.05
C THR A 228 20.52 8.63 -21.63
N SER A 229 21.72 8.52 -22.21
CA SER A 229 22.33 9.62 -22.98
C SER A 229 21.57 9.92 -24.28
N GLY A 230 20.69 9.03 -24.74
CA GLY A 230 19.83 9.20 -25.90
C GLY A 230 18.34 9.29 -25.50
N PRO A 231 17.52 8.28 -25.80
CA PRO A 231 16.09 8.29 -25.45
C PRO A 231 15.84 8.07 -23.96
N THR A 232 14.66 8.52 -23.51
CA THR A 232 14.09 8.07 -22.23
C THR A 232 13.41 6.73 -22.45
N ILE A 233 13.82 5.70 -21.71
CA ILE A 233 13.24 4.36 -21.80
C ILE A 233 12.19 4.19 -20.70
N PHE A 234 10.96 3.90 -21.10
CA PHE A 234 9.86 3.54 -20.22
C PHE A 234 9.67 2.03 -20.26
N THR A 235 9.78 1.37 -19.11
CA THR A 235 9.40 -0.04 -18.97
C THR A 235 7.92 -0.11 -18.65
N VAL A 236 7.12 -0.69 -19.55
CA VAL A 236 5.66 -0.76 -19.44
C VAL A 236 5.24 -2.22 -19.30
N SER A 237 4.36 -2.51 -18.34
CA SER A 237 3.82 -3.85 -18.10
C SER A 237 2.30 -3.86 -18.27
N ASP A 238 1.78 -4.88 -18.93
CA ASP A 238 0.35 -5.18 -19.02
C ASP A 238 0.05 -6.54 -18.35
N GLU A 239 -1.17 -7.06 -18.53
CA GLU A 239 -1.59 -8.36 -17.97
C GLU A 239 -0.90 -9.58 -18.61
N THR A 240 -0.10 -9.38 -19.65
CA THR A 240 0.54 -10.45 -20.42
C THR A 240 2.06 -10.44 -20.37
N GLY A 241 2.68 -9.28 -20.13
CA GLY A 241 4.13 -9.18 -20.04
C GLY A 241 4.63 -7.75 -19.96
N THR A 242 5.93 -7.60 -20.18
CA THR A 242 6.64 -6.32 -20.04
C THR A 242 7.39 -6.00 -21.34
N THR A 243 7.39 -4.73 -21.74
CA THR A 243 8.11 -4.24 -22.92
C THR A 243 8.72 -2.86 -22.65
N TRP A 244 9.62 -2.43 -23.54
CA TRP A 244 10.27 -1.11 -23.45
C TRP A 244 9.68 -0.17 -24.49
N ALA A 245 9.29 1.03 -24.06
CA ALA A 245 8.92 2.14 -24.92
C ALA A 245 10.03 3.20 -24.89
N ALA A 246 10.72 3.40 -26.01
CA ALA A 246 11.75 4.41 -26.17
C ALA A 246 11.13 5.71 -26.68
N ALA A 247 11.19 6.76 -25.87
CA ALA A 247 10.79 8.11 -26.26
C ALA A 247 12.03 8.98 -26.53
N PHE A 248 12.08 9.58 -27.71
CA PHE A 248 13.17 10.44 -28.13
C PHE A 248 12.64 11.83 -28.52
N ASP A 249 13.31 12.88 -28.05
CA ASP A 249 13.07 14.27 -28.45
C ASP A 249 14.42 14.93 -28.76
N GLU A 250 15.23 15.18 -27.72
CA GLU A 250 16.61 15.64 -27.82
C GLU A 250 17.54 14.79 -26.94
N PRO A 251 18.84 14.65 -27.28
CA PRO A 251 19.79 13.86 -26.49
C PRO A 251 19.87 14.32 -25.03
N GLY A 252 19.58 13.41 -24.10
CA GLY A 252 19.72 13.64 -22.66
C GLY A 252 18.57 14.41 -22.00
N ILE A 253 17.52 14.79 -22.73
CA ILE A 253 16.32 15.41 -22.14
C ILE A 253 15.30 14.34 -21.77
N ARG A 254 14.74 14.42 -20.55
CA ARG A 254 13.65 13.54 -20.12
C ARG A 254 12.37 13.89 -20.88
N VAL A 255 11.95 12.98 -21.76
CA VAL A 255 10.69 13.09 -22.50
C VAL A 255 9.53 12.71 -21.56
N TYR A 256 8.38 13.40 -21.66
CA TYR A 256 7.20 13.19 -20.81
C TYR A 256 7.45 13.27 -19.28
N PRO A 257 7.94 14.41 -18.74
CA PRO A 257 8.28 14.54 -17.31
C PRO A 257 7.08 14.38 -16.36
N HIS A 258 5.85 14.53 -16.85
CA HIS A 258 4.61 14.34 -16.10
C HIS A 258 4.22 12.86 -15.93
N ILE A 259 4.88 11.95 -16.64
CA ILE A 259 4.69 10.51 -16.48
C ILE A 259 5.63 10.01 -15.40
N GLN A 260 5.07 9.32 -14.42
CA GLN A 260 5.77 8.76 -13.27
C GLN A 260 5.56 7.25 -13.22
N ILE A 261 6.40 6.58 -12.44
CA ILE A 261 6.24 5.17 -12.09
C ILE A 261 4.86 4.97 -11.45
N GLY A 262 4.19 3.87 -11.78
CA GLY A 262 2.84 3.55 -11.32
C GLY A 262 1.71 4.22 -12.10
N HIS A 263 2.00 5.06 -13.10
CA HIS A 263 0.96 5.59 -13.99
C HIS A 263 0.53 4.52 -15.01
N ILE A 264 -0.77 4.38 -15.21
CA ILE A 264 -1.31 3.68 -16.38
C ILE A 264 -1.17 4.60 -17.59
N VAL A 265 -0.49 4.11 -18.62
CA VAL A 265 -0.21 4.85 -19.85
C VAL A 265 -0.72 4.11 -21.08
N GLU A 266 -1.12 4.89 -22.06
CA GLU A 266 -1.31 4.48 -23.45
C GLU A 266 -0.02 4.83 -24.19
N VAL A 267 0.63 3.80 -24.76
CA VAL A 267 1.77 3.98 -25.66
C VAL A 267 1.32 3.63 -27.07
N ILE A 268 1.56 4.54 -27.99
CA ILE A 268 1.43 4.30 -29.43
C ILE A 268 2.82 4.47 -30.04
N GLY A 269 3.27 3.47 -30.79
CA GLY A 269 4.59 3.50 -31.38
C GLY A 269 4.85 2.34 -32.33
N GLU A 270 5.97 2.42 -33.03
CA GLU A 270 6.41 1.40 -33.98
C GLU A 270 7.21 0.31 -33.25
N VAL A 271 6.91 -0.95 -33.54
CA VAL A 271 7.67 -2.09 -32.99
C VAL A 271 9.00 -2.19 -33.72
N ASN A 272 10.09 -2.03 -32.99
CA ASN A 272 11.45 -2.20 -33.47
C ASN A 272 12.23 -3.20 -32.58
N GLN A 273 13.51 -3.41 -32.90
CA GLN A 273 14.38 -4.31 -32.15
C GLN A 273 15.65 -3.59 -31.71
N HIS A 274 15.95 -3.65 -30.43
CA HIS A 274 17.18 -3.13 -29.85
C HIS A 274 17.94 -4.26 -29.14
N THR A 275 19.19 -4.49 -29.55
CA THR A 275 20.05 -5.54 -28.97
C THR A 275 19.40 -6.93 -28.96
N GLY A 276 18.59 -7.23 -29.99
CA GLY A 276 17.90 -8.51 -30.12
C GLY A 276 16.56 -8.61 -29.35
N LYS A 277 16.20 -7.61 -28.52
CA LYS A 277 14.93 -7.57 -27.78
C LYS A 277 13.94 -6.60 -28.44
N ILE A 278 12.64 -6.89 -28.30
CA ILE A 278 11.56 -6.05 -28.84
C ILE A 278 11.50 -4.74 -28.04
N GLN A 279 11.43 -3.62 -28.75
CA GLN A 279 11.28 -2.27 -28.19
C GLN A 279 10.29 -1.49 -29.05
N ILE A 280 9.44 -0.70 -28.42
CA ILE A 280 8.50 0.20 -29.09
C ILE A 280 9.14 1.57 -29.18
N GLU A 281 9.37 2.09 -30.39
CA GLU A 281 9.73 3.48 -30.60
C GLU A 281 8.46 4.32 -30.44
N SER A 282 8.33 5.02 -29.31
CA SER A 282 7.09 5.68 -28.95
C SER A 282 6.91 6.96 -29.76
N GLU A 283 5.79 7.07 -30.46
CA GLU A 283 5.32 8.31 -31.08
C GLU A 283 4.54 9.15 -30.08
N SER A 284 3.82 8.49 -29.15
CA SER A 284 3.09 9.14 -28.08
C SER A 284 3.05 8.27 -26.83
N ILE A 285 3.17 8.91 -25.67
CA ILE A 285 2.85 8.31 -24.38
C ILE A 285 1.90 9.26 -23.64
N GLU A 286 0.68 8.80 -23.35
CA GLU A 286 -0.32 9.57 -22.63
C GLU A 286 -0.76 8.83 -21.36
N ARG A 287 -0.87 9.53 -20.23
CA ARG A 287 -1.45 8.97 -19.01
C ARG A 287 -2.95 8.76 -19.18
N LEU A 288 -3.43 7.55 -18.92
CA LEU A 288 -4.85 7.25 -18.86
C LEU A 288 -5.40 7.54 -17.45
N ILE A 289 -6.63 8.05 -17.39
CA ILE A 289 -7.35 8.37 -16.15
C ILE A 289 -8.81 7.93 -16.31
N GLY A 290 -9.49 7.61 -15.20
CA GLY A 290 -10.89 7.25 -15.20
C GLY A 290 -11.11 5.76 -15.48
N LYS A 291 -12.20 5.44 -16.20
CA LYS A 291 -12.67 4.04 -16.36
C LYS A 291 -11.66 3.15 -17.07
N GLU A 292 -11.02 3.64 -18.13
CA GLU A 292 -10.04 2.86 -18.90
C GLU A 292 -8.81 2.52 -18.07
N ALA A 293 -8.31 3.48 -17.28
CA ALA A 293 -7.17 3.24 -16.39
C ALA A 293 -7.52 2.27 -15.26
N ALA A 294 -8.72 2.38 -14.68
CA ALA A 294 -9.20 1.46 -13.65
C ALA A 294 -9.36 0.03 -14.19
N GLU A 295 -9.89 -0.12 -15.41
CA GLU A 295 -10.04 -1.43 -16.04
C GLU A 295 -8.69 -2.06 -16.40
N ALA A 296 -7.76 -1.27 -16.96
CA ALA A 296 -6.40 -1.75 -17.22
C ALA A 296 -5.70 -2.19 -15.94
N ARG A 297 -5.81 -1.41 -14.85
CA ARG A 297 -5.25 -1.77 -13.54
C ARG A 297 -5.87 -3.06 -13.00
N ARG A 298 -7.20 -3.20 -13.06
CA ARG A 298 -7.90 -4.45 -12.68
C ARG A 298 -7.38 -5.67 -13.44
N LEU A 299 -7.19 -5.56 -14.76
CA LEU A 299 -6.68 -6.66 -15.58
C LEU A 299 -5.22 -7.03 -15.22
N ILE A 300 -4.38 -6.03 -14.96
CA ILE A 300 -3.00 -6.23 -14.50
C ILE A 300 -3.01 -6.93 -13.14
N ASP A 301 -3.80 -6.42 -12.17
CA ASP A 301 -3.90 -6.97 -10.82
C ASP A 301 -4.38 -8.44 -10.85
N GLU A 302 -5.40 -8.76 -11.66
CA GLU A 302 -5.92 -10.12 -11.82
C GLU A 302 -4.90 -11.08 -12.47
N ALA A 303 -4.08 -10.59 -13.39
CA ALA A 303 -3.02 -11.40 -13.98
C ALA A 303 -1.86 -11.63 -13.02
N ILE A 304 -1.46 -10.60 -12.27
CA ILE A 304 -0.47 -10.73 -11.20
C ILE A 304 -0.97 -11.73 -10.16
N ASP A 305 -2.23 -11.62 -9.71
CA ASP A 305 -2.80 -12.53 -8.71
C ASP A 305 -2.81 -13.99 -9.18
N ARG A 306 -3.22 -14.24 -10.43
CA ARG A 306 -3.17 -15.60 -11.02
C ARG A 306 -1.75 -16.14 -11.13
N ARG A 307 -0.77 -15.29 -11.49
CA ARG A 307 0.64 -15.70 -11.62
C ARG A 307 1.29 -15.94 -10.25
N ALA A 308 0.83 -15.22 -9.23
CA ALA A 308 1.30 -15.35 -7.86
C ALA A 308 0.87 -16.67 -7.22
N GLU A 309 -0.16 -17.33 -7.72
CA GLU A 309 -0.62 -18.63 -7.21
C GLU A 309 0.53 -19.67 -7.24
N PRO A 310 0.83 -20.33 -6.10
CA PRO A 310 1.83 -21.40 -6.05
C PRO A 310 1.46 -22.60 -6.95
N GLU A 311 2.41 -23.07 -7.76
CA GLU A 311 2.22 -24.22 -8.64
C GLU A 311 2.12 -25.55 -7.86
N ARG A 312 2.91 -25.67 -6.78
CA ARG A 312 2.95 -26.81 -5.88
C ARG A 312 2.53 -26.39 -4.48
N LYS A 313 1.70 -27.23 -3.86
CA LYS A 313 1.08 -27.00 -2.54
C LYS A 313 1.23 -28.20 -1.60
N ASP A 314 1.99 -29.21 -2.03
CA ASP A 314 2.34 -30.37 -1.23
C ASP A 314 3.27 -29.96 -0.09
N LEU A 315 3.10 -30.59 1.07
CA LEU A 315 3.96 -30.43 2.25
C LEU A 315 5.20 -31.34 2.13
N LEU A 316 6.25 -31.09 2.91
CA LEU A 316 7.43 -31.98 2.95
C LEU A 316 7.20 -33.23 3.80
N ILE A 317 6.38 -33.10 4.84
CA ILE A 317 6.05 -34.19 5.76
C ILE A 317 4.53 -34.34 5.91
N GLU A 318 4.10 -35.50 6.40
CA GLU A 318 2.71 -35.72 6.80
C GLU A 318 2.49 -35.21 8.23
N SER A 319 1.59 -34.24 8.40
CA SER A 319 1.19 -33.72 9.72
C SER A 319 -0.23 -33.18 9.65
N GLU A 320 -1.06 -33.51 10.66
CA GLU A 320 -2.42 -32.99 10.77
C GLU A 320 -2.44 -31.47 10.96
N THR A 321 -1.51 -30.95 11.77
CA THR A 321 -1.36 -29.51 12.04
C THR A 321 -0.95 -28.76 10.78
N LEU A 322 0.04 -29.27 10.03
CA LEU A 322 0.44 -28.66 8.75
C LEU A 322 -0.65 -28.70 7.69
N GLU A 323 -1.43 -29.79 7.63
CA GLU A 323 -2.58 -29.89 6.71
C GLU A 323 -3.65 -28.84 7.02
N LYS A 324 -3.92 -28.56 8.30
CA LYS A 324 -4.81 -27.48 8.74
C LYS A 324 -4.22 -26.09 8.43
N LEU A 325 -2.90 -25.92 8.57
CA LEU A 325 -2.19 -24.67 8.23
C LEU A 325 -2.01 -24.45 6.73
N ARG A 326 -2.09 -25.49 5.90
CA ARG A 326 -1.79 -25.42 4.46
C ARG A 326 -2.47 -24.25 3.74
N PRO A 327 -3.76 -23.91 3.98
CA PRO A 327 -4.37 -22.73 3.37
C PRO A 327 -3.62 -21.42 3.68
N LYS A 328 -3.18 -21.23 4.93
CA LYS A 328 -2.40 -20.07 5.38
C LYS A 328 -0.97 -20.08 4.82
N LEU A 329 -0.32 -21.25 4.74
CA LEU A 329 0.98 -21.41 4.08
C LEU A 329 0.92 -21.00 2.60
N VAL A 330 -0.13 -21.43 1.89
CA VAL A 330 -0.37 -21.07 0.48
C VAL A 330 -0.67 -19.58 0.35
N GLU A 331 -1.45 -19.00 1.26
CA GLU A 331 -1.73 -17.56 1.32
C GLU A 331 -0.43 -16.75 1.46
N ALA A 332 0.45 -17.12 2.39
CA ALA A 332 1.74 -16.46 2.61
C ALA A 332 2.66 -16.58 1.39
N ALA A 333 2.78 -17.79 0.81
CA ALA A 333 3.55 -18.00 -0.41
C ALA A 333 3.03 -17.17 -1.59
N LYS A 334 1.70 -17.09 -1.74
CA LYS A 334 1.05 -16.26 -2.75
C LYS A 334 1.31 -14.77 -2.53
N ALA A 335 1.20 -14.27 -1.30
CA ALA A 335 1.47 -12.86 -0.98
C ALA A 335 2.92 -12.48 -1.33
N ILE A 336 3.89 -13.33 -0.98
CA ILE A 336 5.31 -13.11 -1.30
C ILE A 336 5.54 -13.13 -2.82
N ARG A 337 5.00 -14.13 -3.55
CA ARG A 337 5.10 -14.19 -5.02
C ARG A 337 4.42 -12.98 -5.67
N ARG A 338 3.28 -12.54 -5.15
CA ARG A 338 2.53 -11.37 -5.62
C ARG A 338 3.38 -10.10 -5.48
N ALA A 339 4.04 -9.89 -4.34
CA ALA A 339 4.92 -8.74 -4.14
C ALA A 339 6.07 -8.72 -5.17
N VAL A 340 6.68 -9.88 -5.46
CA VAL A 340 7.71 -10.02 -6.50
C VAL A 340 7.18 -9.61 -7.89
N TYR A 341 6.02 -10.14 -8.30
CA TYR A 341 5.44 -9.84 -9.61
C TYR A 341 4.86 -8.43 -9.74
N ASP A 342 4.43 -7.83 -8.62
CA ASP A 342 3.96 -6.44 -8.55
C ASP A 342 5.12 -5.41 -8.55
N GLY A 343 6.37 -5.88 -8.48
CA GLY A 343 7.56 -5.03 -8.41
C GLY A 343 7.69 -4.30 -7.06
N ARG A 344 7.13 -4.86 -5.99
CA ARG A 344 7.32 -4.39 -4.61
C ARG A 344 8.61 -4.98 -4.04
N SER A 345 9.30 -4.21 -3.19
CA SER A 345 10.39 -4.76 -2.38
C SER A 345 9.83 -5.68 -1.30
N ILE A 346 10.64 -6.62 -0.84
CA ILE A 346 10.31 -7.53 0.26
C ILE A 346 11.33 -7.27 1.37
N LEU A 347 10.81 -6.94 2.55
CA LEU A 347 11.58 -6.77 3.76
C LEU A 347 11.30 -7.94 4.70
N VAL A 348 12.28 -8.81 4.87
CA VAL A 348 12.24 -9.92 5.81
C VAL A 348 12.90 -9.51 7.12
N ARG A 349 12.15 -9.58 8.20
CA ARG A 349 12.64 -9.55 9.58
C ARG A 349 12.57 -10.95 10.16
N HIS A 350 13.60 -11.34 10.89
CA HIS A 350 13.59 -12.62 11.58
C HIS A 350 14.32 -12.54 12.91
N HIS A 351 14.00 -13.39 13.88
CA HIS A 351 14.76 -13.49 15.12
C HIS A 351 16.21 -13.95 14.86
N ALA A 352 17.14 -13.54 15.72
CA ALA A 352 18.58 -13.65 15.51
C ALA A 352 19.19 -14.91 16.14
N ASP A 353 18.57 -16.06 15.91
CA ASP A 353 18.99 -17.39 16.33
C ASP A 353 18.92 -18.40 15.18
N ALA A 354 19.17 -19.68 15.47
CA ALA A 354 19.16 -20.74 14.47
C ALA A 354 17.82 -20.86 13.70
N ASP A 355 16.68 -20.83 14.38
CA ASP A 355 15.36 -20.99 13.75
C ASP A 355 15.02 -19.81 12.84
N GLY A 356 15.02 -18.59 13.39
CA GLY A 356 14.73 -17.37 12.63
C GLY A 356 15.71 -17.16 11.46
N ILE A 357 17.00 -17.48 11.63
CA ILE A 357 17.97 -17.40 10.52
C ILE A 357 17.66 -18.43 9.43
N CYS A 358 17.35 -19.67 9.79
CA CYS A 358 16.92 -20.68 8.81
C CYS A 358 15.67 -20.21 8.05
N ALA A 359 14.68 -19.66 8.76
CA ALA A 359 13.47 -19.10 8.17
C ALA A 359 13.78 -17.99 7.15
N GLY A 360 14.54 -16.98 7.56
CA GLY A 360 14.88 -15.84 6.71
C GLY A 360 15.71 -16.24 5.48
N VAL A 361 16.64 -17.18 5.64
CA VAL A 361 17.46 -17.67 4.52
C VAL A 361 16.63 -18.52 3.55
N ALA A 362 15.68 -19.34 4.04
CA ALA A 362 14.80 -20.12 3.19
C ALA A 362 13.99 -19.23 2.23
N ILE A 363 13.33 -18.20 2.77
CA ILE A 363 12.57 -17.22 1.97
C ILE A 363 13.50 -16.46 1.01
N GLU A 364 14.68 -16.03 1.48
CA GLU A 364 15.70 -15.39 0.64
C GLU A 364 16.06 -16.27 -0.58
N LYS A 365 16.34 -17.56 -0.38
CA LYS A 365 16.74 -18.46 -1.47
C LYS A 365 15.59 -18.73 -2.44
N ALA A 366 14.34 -18.70 -1.99
CA ALA A 366 13.18 -18.88 -2.86
C ALA A 366 12.87 -17.63 -3.71
N VAL A 367 12.99 -16.44 -3.13
CA VAL A 367 12.60 -15.17 -3.76
C VAL A 367 13.64 -14.66 -4.77
N LEU A 368 14.94 -14.77 -4.44
CA LEU A 368 15.99 -14.17 -5.28
C LEU A 368 16.02 -14.69 -6.73
N PRO A 369 15.84 -15.99 -7.03
CA PRO A 369 15.73 -16.46 -8.41
C PRO A 369 14.59 -15.79 -9.18
N LEU A 370 13.41 -15.64 -8.56
CA LEU A 370 12.27 -14.99 -9.19
C LEU A 370 12.55 -13.51 -9.50
N LEU A 371 13.23 -12.80 -8.59
CA LEU A 371 13.65 -11.42 -8.81
C LEU A 371 14.66 -11.28 -9.96
N ARG A 372 15.60 -12.23 -10.09
CA ARG A 372 16.58 -12.27 -11.20
C ARG A 372 15.93 -12.48 -12.55
N ASP A 373 14.91 -13.34 -12.61
CA ASP A 373 14.22 -13.64 -13.87
C ASP A 373 13.37 -12.45 -14.36
N LEU A 374 12.83 -11.66 -13.42
CA LEU A 374 12.02 -10.48 -13.74
C LEU A 374 12.84 -9.24 -14.05
N ASN A 375 14.01 -9.07 -13.42
CA ASN A 375 14.80 -7.86 -13.52
C ASN A 375 16.08 -8.07 -14.33
N PRO A 376 16.28 -7.34 -15.44
CA PRO A 376 17.51 -7.43 -16.24
C PRO A 376 18.75 -6.82 -15.55
N SER A 377 18.56 -6.07 -14.45
CA SER A 377 19.65 -5.48 -13.68
C SER A 377 20.24 -6.49 -12.70
N THR A 378 21.57 -6.61 -12.68
CA THR A 378 22.29 -7.46 -11.73
C THR A 378 22.14 -7.01 -10.28
N ASP A 379 21.77 -5.74 -10.05
CA ASP A 379 21.68 -5.16 -8.70
C ASP A 379 20.26 -5.25 -8.11
N ALA A 380 19.29 -5.74 -8.88
CA ALA A 380 17.89 -5.79 -8.46
C ALA A 380 17.67 -6.57 -7.15
N GLU A 381 18.45 -7.62 -6.94
CA GLU A 381 18.41 -8.42 -5.70
C GLU A 381 18.65 -7.58 -4.43
N TRP A 382 19.53 -6.58 -4.51
CA TRP A 382 19.91 -5.76 -3.37
C TRP A 382 18.89 -4.67 -3.05
N HIS A 383 18.11 -4.26 -4.05
CA HIS A 383 17.10 -3.22 -3.91
C HIS A 383 15.72 -3.78 -3.58
N TYR A 384 15.36 -4.94 -4.13
CA TYR A 384 14.02 -5.51 -3.99
C TYR A 384 13.91 -6.58 -2.90
N PHE A 385 15.02 -7.01 -2.28
CA PHE A 385 14.98 -7.94 -1.17
C PHE A 385 15.96 -7.54 -0.07
N LYS A 386 15.45 -7.35 1.15
CA LYS A 386 16.26 -7.02 2.32
C LYS A 386 15.92 -7.98 3.45
N ARG A 387 16.93 -8.67 3.96
CA ARG A 387 16.84 -9.48 5.18
C ARG A 387 17.55 -8.76 6.33
N ALA A 388 16.86 -8.59 7.44
CA ALA A 388 17.36 -7.90 8.63
C ALA A 388 17.04 -8.73 9.89
N PRO A 389 18.04 -9.14 10.69
CA PRO A 389 17.79 -9.80 11.96
C PRO A 389 17.20 -8.85 13.00
N SER A 390 16.36 -9.37 13.88
CA SER A 390 15.81 -8.72 15.07
C SER A 390 16.43 -9.39 16.28
N LYS A 391 16.94 -8.59 17.22
CA LYS A 391 17.62 -9.14 18.40
C LYS A 391 16.62 -9.62 19.45
N ALA A 392 15.51 -8.90 19.60
CA ALA A 392 14.41 -9.33 20.43
C ALA A 392 13.55 -10.37 19.69
N PRO A 393 12.84 -11.24 20.43
CA PRO A 393 11.88 -12.20 19.88
C PRO A 393 10.55 -11.54 19.46
N PHE A 394 10.54 -10.23 19.21
CA PHE A 394 9.40 -9.45 18.74
C PHE A 394 9.91 -8.29 17.87
N TYR A 395 9.02 -7.69 17.09
CA TYR A 395 9.31 -6.59 16.18
C TYR A 395 9.42 -5.27 16.93
N GLU A 396 10.64 -4.91 17.31
CA GLU A 396 10.88 -3.74 18.15
C GLU A 396 10.48 -2.42 17.48
N LEU A 397 10.12 -1.43 18.33
CA LEU A 397 9.88 -0.07 17.88
C LEU A 397 11.06 0.54 17.12
N GLU A 398 12.29 0.24 17.54
CA GLU A 398 13.50 0.70 16.84
C GLU A 398 13.57 0.12 15.42
N ASP A 399 13.20 -1.15 15.27
CA ASP A 399 13.23 -1.84 13.99
C ASP A 399 12.19 -1.30 13.01
N VAL A 400 10.94 -1.13 13.43
CA VAL A 400 9.91 -0.54 12.56
C VAL A 400 10.19 0.93 12.22
N VAL A 401 10.75 1.72 13.15
CA VAL A 401 11.16 3.10 12.85
C VAL A 401 12.20 3.12 11.74
N LYS A 402 13.22 2.26 11.84
CA LYS A 402 14.30 2.15 10.87
C LYS A 402 13.79 1.66 9.52
N ASP A 403 12.92 0.66 9.52
CA ASP A 403 12.38 0.05 8.31
C ASP A 403 11.48 1.02 7.55
N LEU A 404 10.57 1.72 8.24
CA LEU A 404 9.75 2.76 7.65
C LEU A 404 10.59 3.92 7.11
N SER A 405 11.65 4.32 7.82
CA SER A 405 12.53 5.40 7.37
C SER A 405 13.18 5.06 6.03
N TYR A 406 13.71 3.84 5.89
CA TYR A 406 14.29 3.38 4.62
C TYR A 406 13.24 3.22 3.53
N ALA A 407 12.09 2.61 3.81
CA ALA A 407 11.04 2.41 2.82
C ALA A 407 10.49 3.73 2.25
N LEU A 408 10.31 4.74 3.11
CA LEU A 408 9.85 6.07 2.68
C LEU A 408 10.93 6.82 1.88
N GLU A 409 12.21 6.66 2.26
CA GLU A 409 13.34 7.22 1.50
C GLU A 409 13.43 6.60 0.10
N ASP A 410 13.26 5.28 -0.02
CA ASP A 410 13.26 4.56 -1.30
C ASP A 410 12.05 4.93 -2.18
N LEU A 411 10.87 5.11 -1.57
CA LEU A 411 9.68 5.63 -2.26
C LEU A 411 9.93 7.03 -2.83
N GLU A 412 10.51 7.94 -2.04
CA GLU A 412 10.75 9.32 -2.46
C GLU A 412 11.88 9.43 -3.51
N ARG A 413 12.99 8.71 -3.32
CA ARG A 413 14.17 8.81 -4.20
C ARG A 413 14.07 7.99 -5.47
N HIS A 414 13.48 6.80 -5.37
CA HIS A 414 13.51 5.80 -6.44
C HIS A 414 12.12 5.50 -7.00
N GLY A 415 11.05 6.05 -6.40
CA GLY A 415 9.67 5.78 -6.81
C GLY A 415 9.26 4.32 -6.57
N GLN A 416 9.97 3.62 -5.68
CA GLN A 416 9.67 2.24 -5.34
C GLN A 416 8.37 2.16 -4.55
N LYS A 417 7.57 1.13 -4.81
CA LYS A 417 6.40 0.83 -3.96
C LYS A 417 6.87 0.45 -2.55
N LEU A 418 6.03 0.72 -1.54
CA LEU A 418 6.29 0.28 -0.17
C LEU A 418 6.40 -1.25 -0.10
N PRO A 419 7.27 -1.77 0.78
CA PRO A 419 7.59 -3.19 0.80
C PRO A 419 6.41 -4.05 1.23
N LEU A 420 6.49 -5.35 0.92
CA LEU A 420 5.85 -6.39 1.71
C LEU A 420 6.75 -6.63 2.94
N LEU A 421 6.20 -6.51 4.15
CA LEU A 421 6.89 -6.87 5.38
C LEU A 421 6.62 -8.35 5.69
N VAL A 422 7.68 -9.12 5.90
CA VAL A 422 7.61 -10.53 6.27
C VAL A 422 8.33 -10.71 7.59
N LEU A 423 7.60 -11.02 8.65
CA LEU A 423 8.12 -11.31 9.98
C LEU A 423 8.20 -12.83 10.15
N LEU A 424 9.36 -13.33 10.56
CA LEU A 424 9.65 -14.75 10.69
C LEU A 424 10.21 -15.03 12.09
N ASP A 425 9.66 -16.01 12.79
CA ASP A 425 10.05 -16.30 14.17
C ASP A 425 9.88 -15.10 15.14
N ASN A 426 8.96 -14.20 14.77
CA ASN A 426 8.47 -13.08 15.56
C ASN A 426 7.22 -12.51 14.89
N GLY A 427 6.53 -11.57 15.55
CA GLY A 427 5.40 -10.85 14.95
C GLY A 427 4.03 -11.31 15.40
N SER A 428 3.93 -12.33 16.27
CA SER A 428 2.65 -12.93 16.67
C SER A 428 2.17 -12.58 18.07
N THR A 429 2.94 -11.84 18.86
CA THR A 429 2.61 -11.58 20.26
C THR A 429 2.07 -10.17 20.47
N GLU A 430 1.54 -9.89 21.67
CA GLU A 430 1.00 -8.56 22.00
C GLU A 430 2.08 -7.47 21.93
N GLU A 431 3.34 -7.81 22.19
CA GLU A 431 4.49 -6.91 22.10
C GLU A 431 4.71 -6.36 20.68
N ASP A 432 4.25 -7.09 19.65
CA ASP A 432 4.37 -6.69 18.25
C ASP A 432 3.32 -5.65 17.82
N ILE A 433 2.19 -5.56 18.53
CA ILE A 433 0.98 -4.81 18.12
C ILE A 433 1.32 -3.36 17.74
N LEU A 434 2.08 -2.65 18.58
CA LEU A 434 2.39 -1.25 18.34
C LEU A 434 3.26 -1.06 17.08
N ALA A 435 4.20 -1.97 16.84
CA ALA A 435 5.06 -1.91 15.65
C ALA A 435 4.26 -2.25 14.39
N LEU A 436 3.43 -3.28 14.45
CA LEU A 436 2.54 -3.70 13.35
C LEU A 436 1.52 -2.61 12.99
N MET A 437 0.84 -2.04 13.98
CA MET A 437 -0.09 -0.92 13.80
C MET A 437 0.60 0.25 13.09
N LYS A 438 1.85 0.56 13.48
CA LYS A 438 2.61 1.64 12.84
C LYS A 438 2.90 1.33 11.37
N ALA A 439 3.29 0.11 11.01
CA ALA A 439 3.47 -0.29 9.63
C ALA A 439 2.16 -0.22 8.82
N LYS A 440 1.05 -0.70 9.41
CA LYS A 440 -0.29 -0.65 8.81
C LYS A 440 -0.79 0.76 8.51
N ILE A 441 -0.47 1.76 9.34
CA ILE A 441 -0.82 3.17 9.08
C ILE A 441 -0.25 3.69 7.74
N TYR A 442 0.84 3.08 7.24
CA TYR A 442 1.44 3.40 5.95
C TYR A 442 0.99 2.48 4.82
N ASP A 443 -0.09 1.72 5.00
CA ASP A 443 -0.63 0.76 4.03
C ASP A 443 0.39 -0.34 3.64
N ILE A 444 1.29 -0.71 4.57
CA ILE A 444 2.22 -1.81 4.38
C ILE A 444 1.48 -3.14 4.61
N GLU A 445 1.62 -4.05 3.66
CA GLU A 445 1.13 -5.42 3.76
C GLU A 445 2.10 -6.25 4.61
N ILE A 446 1.59 -7.07 5.52
CA ILE A 446 2.37 -7.79 6.53
C ILE A 446 2.01 -9.28 6.53
N VAL A 447 3.03 -10.11 6.37
CA VAL A 447 2.98 -11.57 6.53
C VAL A 447 3.76 -11.95 7.78
N VAL A 448 3.16 -12.73 8.67
CA VAL A 448 3.78 -13.27 9.88
C VAL A 448 3.84 -14.79 9.79
N VAL A 449 5.01 -15.36 10.02
CA VAL A 449 5.23 -16.80 10.12
C VAL A 449 6.00 -17.08 11.40
N ASP A 450 5.32 -17.69 12.36
CA ASP A 450 5.82 -17.78 13.72
C ASP A 450 5.27 -19.02 14.42
N HIS A 451 5.84 -19.34 15.58
CA HIS A 451 5.45 -20.46 16.41
C HIS A 451 5.41 -20.11 17.90
N HIS A 452 5.64 -18.84 18.28
CA HIS A 452 5.45 -18.37 19.65
C HIS A 452 3.96 -18.34 20.03
N TYR A 453 3.67 -18.46 21.33
CA TYR A 453 2.31 -18.40 21.84
C TYR A 453 1.72 -16.99 21.61
N PRO A 454 0.64 -16.87 20.80
CA PRO A 454 0.12 -15.57 20.36
C PRO A 454 -0.94 -14.97 21.31
N GLY A 455 -1.16 -15.59 22.49
CA GLY A 455 -2.26 -15.24 23.39
C GLY A 455 -3.49 -16.14 23.22
N GLU A 456 -4.62 -15.73 23.80
CA GLU A 456 -5.87 -16.50 23.74
C GLU A 456 -6.42 -16.57 22.32
N VAL A 457 -6.49 -17.78 21.75
CA VAL A 457 -7.02 -18.01 20.41
C VAL A 457 -8.55 -18.13 20.48
N GLN A 458 -9.25 -17.21 19.82
CA GLN A 458 -10.71 -17.21 19.70
C GLN A 458 -11.10 -17.36 18.21
N ASP A 459 -11.81 -18.43 17.87
CA ASP A 459 -12.22 -18.75 16.49
C ASP A 459 -11.06 -18.79 15.47
N GLY A 460 -9.89 -19.28 15.90
CA GLY A 460 -8.68 -19.34 15.07
C GLY A 460 -8.03 -17.97 14.81
N ARG A 461 -8.32 -16.99 15.66
CA ARG A 461 -7.76 -15.64 15.60
C ARG A 461 -7.25 -15.16 16.96
N VAL A 462 -6.36 -14.18 16.91
CA VAL A 462 -5.73 -13.51 18.06
C VAL A 462 -5.74 -11.99 17.86
N GLU A 463 -5.41 -11.22 18.90
CA GLU A 463 -5.46 -9.74 18.86
C GLU A 463 -4.56 -9.17 17.75
N VAL A 464 -3.38 -9.77 17.54
CA VAL A 464 -2.45 -9.34 16.50
C VAL A 464 -3.00 -9.47 15.08
N ASP A 465 -4.00 -10.33 14.84
CA ASP A 465 -4.65 -10.54 13.53
C ASP A 465 -5.41 -9.30 13.00
N GLU A 466 -5.63 -8.27 13.82
CA GLU A 466 -6.16 -6.99 13.33
C GLU A 466 -5.12 -6.22 12.50
N TYR A 467 -3.83 -6.46 12.77
CA TYR A 467 -2.72 -5.69 12.21
C TYR A 467 -1.85 -6.48 11.23
N VAL A 468 -2.23 -7.70 10.86
CA VAL A 468 -1.50 -8.56 9.91
C VAL A 468 -2.43 -9.04 8.79
N ASP A 469 -1.91 -9.18 7.57
CA ASP A 469 -2.70 -9.63 6.41
C ASP A 469 -2.71 -11.15 6.30
N THR A 470 -1.59 -11.79 6.64
CA THR A 470 -1.49 -13.24 6.66
C THR A 470 -0.69 -13.66 7.88
N HIS A 471 -1.30 -14.49 8.72
CA HIS A 471 -0.69 -15.02 9.94
C HIS A 471 -0.64 -16.55 9.85
N VAL A 472 0.56 -17.09 9.85
CA VAL A 472 0.85 -18.52 9.90
C VAL A 472 1.42 -18.82 11.28
N ASN A 473 0.62 -19.47 12.13
CA ASN A 473 1.06 -19.90 13.45
C ASN A 473 0.31 -21.19 13.86
N PRO A 474 1.02 -22.27 14.28
CA PRO A 474 0.39 -23.54 14.67
C PRO A 474 -0.70 -23.42 15.74
N TYR A 475 -0.57 -22.48 16.68
CA TYR A 475 -1.57 -22.26 17.73
C TYR A 475 -2.95 -21.90 17.18
N LEU A 476 -3.02 -21.24 16.00
CA LEU A 476 -4.29 -20.84 15.38
C LEU A 476 -5.14 -22.03 14.91
N VAL A 477 -4.53 -23.21 14.77
CA VAL A 477 -5.22 -24.45 14.35
C VAL A 477 -5.22 -25.53 15.43
N GLY A 478 -4.87 -25.17 16.67
CA GLY A 478 -4.79 -26.08 17.81
C GLY A 478 -3.53 -26.95 17.85
N GLY A 479 -2.46 -26.52 17.16
CA GLY A 479 -1.11 -27.05 17.36
C GLY A 479 -0.38 -26.34 18.50
N ASP A 480 0.95 -26.49 18.53
CA ASP A 480 1.84 -25.94 19.55
C ASP A 480 3.13 -25.37 18.91
N SER A 481 4.08 -24.93 19.74
CA SER A 481 5.34 -24.35 19.30
C SER A 481 6.35 -25.37 18.71
N GLN A 482 6.04 -26.67 18.64
CA GLN A 482 7.02 -27.68 18.22
C GLN A 482 7.28 -27.68 16.71
N ILE A 483 6.40 -27.05 15.91
CA ILE A 483 6.65 -26.80 14.50
C ILE A 483 7.26 -25.41 14.37
N THR A 484 8.58 -25.36 14.27
CA THR A 484 9.36 -24.11 14.32
C THR A 484 9.11 -23.21 13.11
N ALA A 485 9.40 -21.91 13.23
CA ALA A 485 9.19 -20.95 12.15
C ALA A 485 10.12 -21.22 10.95
N GLY A 486 11.31 -21.75 11.18
CA GLY A 486 12.22 -22.25 10.15
C GLY A 486 11.62 -23.38 9.33
N ALA A 487 10.95 -24.34 9.96
CA ALA A 487 10.24 -25.42 9.26
C ALA A 487 9.07 -24.88 8.42
N LEU A 488 8.20 -24.04 9.01
CA LEU A 488 7.09 -23.39 8.31
C LEU A 488 7.56 -22.57 7.11
N SER A 489 8.64 -21.81 7.28
CA SER A 489 9.21 -20.97 6.24
C SER A 489 9.81 -21.76 5.08
N VAL A 490 10.32 -22.96 5.32
CA VAL A 490 10.82 -23.86 4.25
C VAL A 490 9.66 -24.45 3.45
N GLU A 491 8.54 -24.80 4.09
CA GLU A 491 7.31 -25.19 3.37
C GLU A 491 6.84 -24.04 2.45
N ILE A 492 6.80 -22.81 2.97
CA ILE A 492 6.46 -21.61 2.20
C ILE A 492 7.48 -21.38 1.07
N ALA A 493 8.78 -21.48 1.35
CA ALA A 493 9.85 -21.28 0.38
C ALA A 493 9.73 -22.24 -0.82
N LYS A 494 9.38 -23.51 -0.56
CA LYS A 494 9.09 -24.51 -1.59
C LYS A 494 7.87 -24.13 -2.43
N MET A 495 6.81 -23.61 -1.82
CA MET A 495 5.63 -23.12 -2.53
C MET A 495 5.93 -21.86 -3.35
N ILE A 496 6.84 -20.99 -2.87
CA ILE A 496 7.30 -19.81 -3.61
C ILE A 496 8.08 -20.23 -4.84
N ASN A 497 9.06 -21.12 -4.69
CA ASN A 497 9.90 -21.61 -5.78
C ASN A 497 10.27 -23.09 -5.58
N PRO A 498 9.59 -24.02 -6.27
CA PRO A 498 9.86 -25.45 -6.13
C PRO A 498 11.28 -25.89 -6.52
N GLU A 499 11.98 -25.12 -7.37
CA GLU A 499 13.33 -25.48 -7.85
C GLU A 499 14.39 -25.40 -6.74
N ILE A 500 14.13 -24.65 -5.67
CA ILE A 500 15.09 -24.52 -4.56
C ILE A 500 14.93 -25.60 -3.50
N ALA A 501 13.88 -26.43 -3.56
CA ALA A 501 13.50 -27.37 -2.52
C ALA A 501 14.69 -28.23 -2.08
N GLU A 502 15.36 -28.88 -3.05
CA GLU A 502 16.51 -29.76 -2.78
C GLU A 502 17.67 -29.08 -2.05
N ARG A 503 17.82 -27.76 -2.21
CA ARG A 503 18.91 -26.99 -1.62
C ARG A 503 18.67 -26.62 -0.17
N ILE A 504 17.42 -26.68 0.30
CA ILE A 504 17.02 -26.19 1.64
C ILE A 504 16.35 -27.26 2.51
N MET A 505 16.26 -28.51 2.07
CA MET A 505 15.52 -29.57 2.80
C MET A 505 16.11 -29.91 4.18
N HIS A 506 17.38 -29.58 4.43
CA HIS A 506 18.02 -29.80 5.72
C HIS A 506 17.82 -28.63 6.70
N LEU A 507 17.34 -27.47 6.24
CA LEU A 507 17.11 -26.29 7.09
C LEU A 507 16.05 -26.52 8.18
N PRO A 508 14.91 -27.20 7.93
CA PRO A 508 13.93 -27.52 8.97
C PRO A 508 14.52 -28.34 10.11
N GLY A 509 15.42 -29.27 9.81
CA GLY A 509 16.12 -30.06 10.83
C GLY A 509 17.05 -29.22 11.70
N ILE A 510 17.78 -28.25 11.11
CA ILE A 510 18.63 -27.31 11.86
C ILE A 510 17.77 -26.44 12.79
N ALA A 511 16.66 -25.94 12.27
CA ALA A 511 15.68 -25.15 12.99
C ALA A 511 15.10 -25.93 14.19
N ALA A 512 14.62 -27.15 13.96
CA ALA A 512 14.09 -28.03 14.99
C ALA A 512 15.09 -28.29 16.13
N VAL A 513 16.35 -28.64 15.82
CA VAL A 513 17.36 -28.85 16.88
C VAL A 513 17.79 -27.54 17.54
N GLY A 514 17.74 -26.41 16.83
CA GLY A 514 18.07 -25.09 17.36
C GLY A 514 17.11 -24.63 18.46
N ASP A 515 15.82 -24.92 18.28
CA ASP A 515 14.76 -24.61 19.25
C ASP A 515 14.49 -25.74 20.25
N HIS A 516 15.23 -26.84 20.15
CA HIS A 516 15.00 -28.04 20.96
C HIS A 516 13.59 -28.61 20.82
N ALA A 517 13.03 -28.55 19.60
CA ALA A 517 11.73 -29.14 19.30
C ALA A 517 11.81 -30.68 19.38
N ASN A 518 10.82 -31.28 20.03
CA ASN A 518 10.72 -32.71 20.32
C ASN A 518 9.29 -33.22 20.03
N SER A 519 8.93 -33.21 18.75
CA SER A 519 7.64 -33.71 18.22
C SER A 519 7.87 -34.69 17.07
N PRO A 520 6.85 -35.50 16.71
CA PRO A 520 6.92 -36.33 15.51
C PRO A 520 7.25 -35.53 14.24
N GLU A 521 6.74 -34.30 14.12
CA GLU A 521 7.07 -33.39 13.03
C GLU A 521 8.54 -32.96 13.03
N ALA A 522 9.08 -32.58 14.19
CA ALA A 522 10.48 -32.21 14.34
C ALA A 522 11.41 -33.37 13.96
N GLU A 523 11.10 -34.58 14.43
CA GLU A 523 11.83 -35.80 14.07
C GLU A 523 11.76 -36.09 12.56
N ALA A 524 10.59 -35.95 11.93
CA ALA A 524 10.45 -36.15 10.49
C ALA A 524 11.32 -35.17 9.68
N TYR A 525 11.43 -33.91 10.12
CA TYR A 525 12.32 -32.93 9.48
C TYR A 525 13.81 -33.24 9.70
N ILE A 526 14.18 -33.80 10.85
CA ILE A 526 15.55 -34.24 11.13
C ILE A 526 15.91 -35.46 10.26
N GLU A 527 15.01 -36.42 10.14
CA GLU A 527 15.17 -37.57 9.24
C GLU A 527 15.33 -37.13 7.78
N LEU A 528 14.54 -36.15 7.34
CA LEU A 528 14.64 -35.56 6.00
C LEU A 528 16.02 -34.92 5.75
N ALA A 529 16.61 -34.29 6.77
CA ALA A 529 17.96 -33.74 6.68
C ALA A 529 19.03 -34.85 6.61
N ALA A 530 18.83 -35.95 7.33
CA ALA A 530 19.72 -37.12 7.30
C ALA A 530 19.76 -37.77 5.91
N GLU A 531 18.63 -37.84 5.19
CA GLU A 531 18.60 -38.28 3.79
C GLU A 531 19.48 -37.43 2.86
N ARG A 532 19.74 -36.17 3.23
CA ARG A 532 20.63 -35.24 2.51
C ARG A 532 22.07 -35.26 3.02
N GLY A 533 22.39 -36.14 3.97
CA GLY A 533 23.72 -36.33 4.53
C GLY A 533 24.07 -35.39 5.68
N TYR A 534 23.06 -34.85 6.38
CA TYR A 534 23.23 -34.10 7.63
C TYR A 534 22.65 -34.93 8.78
N GLU A 535 23.53 -35.61 9.52
CA GLU A 535 23.11 -36.35 10.71
C GLU A 535 22.70 -35.39 11.83
N ARG A 536 21.97 -35.86 12.84
CA ARG A 536 21.55 -35.02 13.98
C ARG A 536 22.70 -34.23 14.61
N GLU A 537 23.85 -34.88 14.81
CA GLU A 537 25.05 -34.22 15.36
C GLU A 537 25.54 -33.09 14.44
N ASP A 538 25.45 -33.24 13.11
CA ASP A 538 25.80 -32.17 12.18
C ASP A 538 24.83 -30.99 12.32
N LEU A 539 23.51 -31.26 12.45
CA LEU A 539 22.49 -30.23 12.62
C LEU A 539 22.70 -29.43 13.91
N GLU A 540 22.95 -30.11 15.04
CA GLU A 540 23.21 -29.48 16.34
C GLU A 540 24.48 -28.61 16.29
N ARG A 541 25.54 -29.11 15.65
CA ARG A 541 26.77 -28.35 15.44
C ARG A 541 26.55 -27.11 14.58
N ILE A 542 25.73 -27.23 13.52
CA ILE A 542 25.38 -26.10 12.65
C ILE A 542 24.57 -25.07 13.41
N ALA A 543 23.51 -25.47 14.14
CA ALA A 543 22.68 -24.58 14.95
C ALA A 543 23.52 -23.81 15.99
N ALA A 544 24.40 -24.52 16.71
CA ALA A 544 25.32 -23.90 17.66
C ALA A 544 26.27 -22.88 17.00
N CYS A 545 26.77 -23.19 15.80
CA CYS A 545 27.61 -22.25 15.04
C CYS A 545 26.84 -21.02 14.57
N ILE A 546 25.56 -21.16 14.20
CA ILE A 546 24.70 -20.05 13.81
C ILE A 546 24.49 -19.11 15.00
N ASP A 547 24.07 -19.63 16.15
CA ASP A 547 23.89 -18.83 17.37
C ASP A 547 25.17 -18.11 17.78
N PHE A 548 26.31 -18.81 17.67
CA PHE A 548 27.61 -18.25 17.97
C PHE A 548 27.95 -17.09 17.04
N GLU A 549 27.77 -17.24 15.73
CA GLU A 549 28.06 -16.20 14.75
C GLU A 549 27.06 -15.04 14.84
N ALA A 550 25.77 -15.34 15.06
CA ALA A 550 24.69 -14.37 15.22
C ALA A 550 24.97 -13.40 16.39
N PHE A 551 25.51 -13.91 17.50
CA PHE A 551 25.94 -13.09 18.63
C PHE A 551 26.92 -11.97 18.22
N TYR A 552 27.82 -12.23 17.27
CA TYR A 552 28.80 -11.25 16.77
C TYR A 552 28.28 -10.40 15.62
N LEU A 553 27.39 -10.94 14.79
CA LEU A 553 26.78 -10.21 13.66
C LEU A 553 25.87 -9.06 14.14
N ARG A 554 25.25 -9.20 15.32
CA ARG A 554 24.33 -8.21 15.91
C ARG A 554 23.18 -7.87 14.95
N PHE A 555 23.28 -6.74 14.25
CA PHE A 555 22.25 -6.25 13.33
C PHE A 555 22.54 -6.56 11.85
N MET A 556 23.68 -7.22 11.57
CA MET A 556 24.06 -7.62 10.22
C MET A 556 23.46 -8.98 9.87
N ASN A 557 22.99 -9.15 8.64
CA ASN A 557 22.34 -10.39 8.20
C ASN A 557 23.31 -11.54 7.88
N GLY A 558 24.62 -11.30 7.88
CA GLY A 558 25.65 -12.33 7.68
C GLY A 558 25.62 -13.01 6.31
N ARG A 559 25.05 -12.37 5.27
CA ARG A 559 24.93 -12.95 3.92
C ARG A 559 26.29 -13.51 3.43
N GLY A 560 26.28 -14.71 2.86
CA GLY A 560 27.48 -15.43 2.46
C GLY A 560 28.18 -16.23 3.58
N ILE A 561 28.34 -15.66 4.78
CA ILE A 561 28.90 -16.39 5.95
C ILE A 561 27.88 -17.40 6.45
N ILE A 562 26.66 -16.93 6.76
CA ILE A 562 25.54 -17.78 7.18
C ILE A 562 25.22 -18.82 6.10
N ASP A 563 25.23 -18.44 4.82
CA ASP A 563 25.04 -19.38 3.71
C ASP A 563 26.08 -20.50 3.69
N THR A 564 27.32 -20.21 4.11
CA THR A 564 28.40 -21.20 4.21
C THR A 564 28.18 -22.10 5.42
N ILE A 565 27.79 -21.55 6.58
CA ILE A 565 27.47 -22.33 7.78
C ILE A 565 26.28 -23.26 7.51
N LEU A 566 25.25 -22.79 6.82
CA LEU A 566 24.08 -23.58 6.42
C LEU A 566 24.33 -24.56 5.26
N GLY A 567 25.54 -24.65 4.72
CA GLY A 567 25.84 -25.61 3.65
C GLY A 567 25.21 -25.29 2.28
N LEU A 568 24.75 -24.04 2.07
CA LEU A 568 24.12 -23.59 0.82
C LEU A 568 25.11 -23.19 -0.28
N GLY A 569 26.40 -23.18 0.06
CA GLY A 569 27.52 -22.84 -0.82
C GLY A 569 28.50 -24.01 -1.02
N SER A 570 29.79 -23.76 -0.80
CA SER A 570 30.82 -24.78 -0.95
C SER A 570 30.86 -25.71 0.27
N LEU A 571 30.60 -27.01 0.07
CA LEU A 571 30.65 -28.01 1.13
C LEU A 571 32.03 -28.13 1.80
N ASP A 572 33.13 -27.88 1.08
CA ASP A 572 34.49 -27.85 1.66
C ASP A 572 34.66 -26.67 2.63
N LYS A 573 34.18 -25.48 2.25
CA LYS A 573 34.21 -24.30 3.13
C LYS A 573 33.29 -24.46 4.33
N HIS A 574 32.10 -25.01 4.10
CA HIS A 574 31.12 -25.34 5.14
C HIS A 574 31.77 -26.20 6.25
N LYS A 575 32.32 -27.36 5.89
CA LYS A 575 32.96 -28.27 6.86
C LYS A 575 34.07 -27.59 7.65
N LYS A 576 34.97 -26.89 6.97
CA LYS A 576 36.09 -26.17 7.62
C LYS A 576 35.60 -25.07 8.57
N LEU A 577 34.56 -24.34 8.18
CA LEU A 577 34.02 -23.24 8.97
C LEU A 577 33.27 -23.76 10.19
N VAL A 578 32.37 -24.73 10.02
CA VAL A 578 31.63 -25.38 11.13
C VAL A 578 32.60 -26.02 12.11
N ASP A 579 33.61 -26.76 11.64
CA ASP A 579 34.63 -27.35 12.52
C ASP A 579 35.39 -26.30 13.35
N ALA A 580 35.74 -25.16 12.74
CA ALA A 580 36.47 -24.10 13.43
C ALA A 580 35.59 -23.34 14.43
N LEU A 581 34.37 -22.97 14.03
CA LEU A 581 33.41 -22.26 14.88
C LEU A 581 32.95 -23.13 16.04
N TYR A 582 32.63 -24.41 15.79
CA TYR A 582 32.16 -25.32 16.82
C TYR A 582 33.20 -25.54 17.92
N ARG A 583 34.48 -25.74 17.55
CA ARG A 583 35.58 -25.85 18.54
C ARG A 583 35.73 -24.60 19.39
N GLU A 584 35.59 -23.43 18.79
CA GLU A 584 35.66 -22.16 19.52
C GLU A 584 34.43 -21.95 20.41
N TYR A 585 33.25 -22.31 19.92
CA TYR A 585 31.99 -22.33 20.67
C TYR A 585 32.14 -23.20 21.93
N GLU A 586 32.56 -24.45 21.79
CA GLU A 586 32.77 -25.37 22.93
C GLU A 586 33.75 -24.77 23.95
N ARG A 587 34.86 -24.18 23.48
CA ARG A 587 35.84 -23.53 24.36
C ARG A 587 35.25 -22.37 25.15
N LYS A 588 34.36 -21.58 24.53
CA LYS A 588 33.67 -20.46 25.19
C LYS A 588 32.64 -20.95 26.20
N VAL A 589 31.83 -21.94 25.83
CA VAL A 589 30.85 -22.57 26.71
C VAL A 589 31.55 -23.16 27.94
N ASP A 590 32.59 -23.97 27.75
CA ASP A 590 33.38 -24.55 28.85
C ASP A 590 34.00 -23.47 29.75
N THR A 591 34.55 -22.41 29.17
CA THR A 591 35.12 -21.29 29.95
C THR A 591 34.05 -20.61 30.81
N GLN A 592 32.85 -20.39 30.26
CA GLN A 592 31.75 -19.78 30.99
C GLN A 592 31.22 -20.71 32.09
N LEU A 593 31.03 -22.00 31.80
CA LEU A 593 30.57 -22.99 32.77
C LEU A 593 31.57 -23.18 33.92
N ARG A 594 32.88 -23.12 33.65
CA ARG A 594 33.92 -23.12 34.70
C ARG A 594 33.78 -21.94 35.67
N ALA A 595 33.23 -20.81 35.24
CA ALA A 595 32.92 -19.68 36.11
C ALA A 595 31.55 -19.82 36.80
N ALA A 596 30.53 -20.28 36.07
CA ALA A 596 29.14 -20.32 36.55
C ALA A 596 28.88 -21.46 37.55
N ILE A 597 29.29 -22.70 37.23
CA ILE A 597 28.94 -23.90 38.01
C ILE A 597 29.41 -23.84 39.49
N PRO A 598 30.64 -23.40 39.81
CA PRO A 598 31.07 -23.28 41.21
C PRO A 598 30.27 -22.27 42.04
N ASN A 599 29.62 -21.31 41.39
CA ASN A 599 28.83 -20.26 42.03
C ASN A 599 27.31 -20.51 41.97
N LEU A 600 26.89 -21.63 41.38
CA LEU A 600 25.50 -22.04 41.32
C LEU A 600 25.01 -22.46 42.71
N LYS A 601 23.90 -21.86 43.17
CA LYS A 601 23.25 -22.25 44.42
C LYS A 601 22.11 -23.22 44.13
N SER A 602 22.35 -24.49 44.39
CA SER A 602 21.34 -25.55 44.23
C SER A 602 20.71 -25.92 45.57
N THR A 603 19.38 -25.84 45.67
CA THR A 603 18.60 -26.21 46.85
C THR A 603 17.44 -27.11 46.45
N ARG A 604 17.25 -28.23 47.15
CA ARG A 604 16.03 -29.04 46.99
C ARG A 604 14.93 -28.45 47.86
N LEU A 605 13.84 -28.02 47.23
CA LEU A 605 12.70 -27.41 47.89
C LEU A 605 11.84 -28.47 48.62
N PRO A 606 10.97 -28.07 49.57
CA PRO A 606 10.12 -29.01 50.31
C PRO A 606 9.19 -29.85 49.42
N ASN A 607 8.79 -29.34 48.26
CA ASN A 607 7.98 -30.02 47.25
C ASN A 607 8.81 -30.93 46.31
N GLY A 608 10.11 -31.08 46.55
CA GLY A 608 10.99 -32.00 45.81
C GLY A 608 11.72 -31.38 44.61
N ILE A 609 11.32 -30.19 44.15
CA ILE A 609 11.94 -29.50 43.02
C ILE A 609 13.40 -29.13 43.35
N LEU A 610 14.32 -29.40 42.42
CA LEU A 610 15.69 -28.92 42.50
C LEU A 610 15.77 -27.50 41.92
N PHE A 611 15.87 -26.51 42.81
CA PHE A 611 15.93 -25.11 42.44
C PHE A 611 17.37 -24.60 42.42
N ASN A 612 17.81 -24.17 41.25
CA ASN A 612 19.16 -23.65 41.00
C ASN A 612 19.11 -22.14 40.78
N VAL A 613 19.98 -21.40 41.45
CA VAL A 613 20.02 -19.93 41.35
C VAL A 613 21.44 -19.47 41.02
N LEU A 614 21.57 -18.66 39.96
CA LEU A 614 22.84 -18.09 39.50
C LEU A 614 22.75 -16.57 39.32
N ASP A 615 23.70 -15.83 39.89
CA ASP A 615 23.88 -14.39 39.63
C ASP A 615 24.81 -14.23 38.42
N VAL A 616 24.24 -14.03 37.24
CA VAL A 616 25.00 -13.93 35.97
C VAL A 616 25.69 -12.59 35.82
N GLU A 617 25.30 -11.56 36.57
CA GLU A 617 26.02 -10.28 36.57
C GLU A 617 27.37 -10.41 37.28
N LYS A 618 27.44 -11.20 38.36
CA LYS A 618 28.67 -11.37 39.15
C LYS A 618 29.53 -12.56 38.73
N TYR A 619 28.92 -13.65 38.27
CA TYR A 619 29.60 -14.93 38.07
C TYR A 619 29.62 -15.39 36.61
N SER A 620 29.54 -14.45 35.67
CA SER A 620 29.62 -14.72 34.25
C SER A 620 30.40 -13.62 33.51
N HIS A 621 31.03 -13.92 32.37
CA HIS A 621 31.69 -12.90 31.56
C HIS A 621 30.66 -12.08 30.79
N ARG A 622 30.59 -10.77 31.09
CA ARG A 622 29.69 -9.83 30.43
C ARG A 622 30.13 -9.52 29.00
N PHE A 623 29.16 -9.29 28.11
CA PHE A 623 29.36 -8.89 26.72
C PHE A 623 30.17 -9.88 25.87
N THR A 624 30.31 -11.12 26.35
CA THR A 624 30.95 -12.21 25.62
C THR A 624 29.96 -13.34 25.40
N PHE A 625 30.20 -14.18 24.40
CA PHE A 625 29.46 -15.41 24.25
C PHE A 625 29.84 -16.41 25.37
N PRO A 626 28.86 -17.10 25.98
CA PRO A 626 27.42 -16.99 25.75
C PRO A 626 26.75 -15.85 26.52
N ALA A 627 25.67 -15.30 25.96
CA ALA A 627 24.83 -14.30 26.62
C ALA A 627 24.19 -14.86 27.92
N PRO A 628 23.65 -14.00 28.81
CA PRO A 628 23.01 -14.45 30.05
C PRO A 628 21.94 -15.54 29.86
N GLY A 629 21.09 -15.40 28.84
CA GLY A 629 20.06 -16.40 28.51
C GLY A 629 20.62 -17.77 28.14
N LYS A 630 21.57 -17.82 27.19
CA LYS A 630 22.27 -19.06 26.81
C LYS A 630 23.13 -19.62 27.96
N THR A 631 23.70 -18.75 28.81
CA THR A 631 24.40 -19.19 30.04
C THR A 631 23.44 -19.92 30.99
N CYS A 632 22.22 -19.40 31.17
CA CYS A 632 21.18 -20.08 31.96
C CYS A 632 20.84 -21.46 31.36
N GLY A 633 20.69 -21.53 30.03
CA GLY A 633 20.49 -22.78 29.28
C GLY A 633 21.58 -23.80 29.57
N PHE A 634 22.84 -23.48 29.29
CA PHE A 634 23.95 -24.43 29.51
C PHE A 634 24.10 -24.89 30.97
N VAL A 635 23.82 -23.99 31.93
CA VAL A 635 23.81 -24.35 33.35
C VAL A 635 22.65 -25.28 33.68
N HIS A 636 21.48 -25.05 33.10
CA HIS A 636 20.33 -25.93 33.21
C HIS A 636 20.64 -27.31 32.60
N ASP A 637 21.16 -27.37 31.37
CA ASP A 637 21.52 -28.61 30.67
C ASP A 637 22.56 -29.42 31.47
N TYR A 638 23.56 -28.75 32.06
CA TYR A 638 24.52 -29.40 32.95
C TYR A 638 23.84 -30.06 34.15
N MET A 639 22.85 -29.40 34.75
CA MET A 639 22.11 -29.95 35.89
C MET A 639 21.17 -31.09 35.47
N VAL A 640 20.55 -30.99 34.31
CA VAL A 640 19.72 -32.05 33.71
C VAL A 640 20.58 -33.28 33.42
N GLN A 641 21.73 -33.14 32.76
CA GLN A 641 22.66 -34.24 32.50
C GLN A 641 23.15 -34.92 33.80
N LYS A 642 23.33 -34.14 34.87
CA LYS A 642 23.80 -34.65 36.16
C LYS A 642 22.72 -35.40 36.95
N HIS A 643 21.45 -35.03 36.81
CA HIS A 643 20.36 -35.54 37.64
C HIS A 643 19.29 -36.36 36.88
N GLY A 644 19.30 -36.32 35.55
CA GLY A 644 18.32 -36.94 34.65
C GLY A 644 17.15 -36.00 34.32
N GLU A 645 16.64 -36.10 33.09
CA GLU A 645 15.53 -35.30 32.54
C GLU A 645 14.22 -35.42 33.34
N GLU A 646 13.95 -36.61 33.87
CA GLU A 646 12.77 -36.90 34.71
C GLU A 646 12.76 -36.17 36.06
N THR A 647 13.89 -35.58 36.46
CA THR A 647 14.00 -34.83 37.70
C THR A 647 13.36 -33.44 37.51
N PRO A 648 12.45 -33.02 38.41
CA PRO A 648 11.92 -31.66 38.41
C PRO A 648 13.04 -30.66 38.76
N ILE A 649 13.53 -29.93 37.76
CA ILE A 649 14.64 -28.98 37.89
C ILE A 649 14.17 -27.63 37.39
N ILE A 650 14.39 -26.58 38.18
CA ILE A 650 14.22 -25.19 37.76
C ILE A 650 15.53 -24.45 37.97
N THR A 651 15.99 -23.75 36.95
CA THR A 651 17.18 -22.90 36.98
C THR A 651 16.77 -21.46 36.74
N LEU A 652 17.12 -20.58 37.68
CA LEU A 652 16.93 -19.15 37.64
C LEU A 652 18.30 -18.46 37.57
N ALA A 653 18.60 -17.84 36.43
CA ALA A 653 19.77 -16.99 36.26
C ALA A 653 19.35 -15.52 36.25
N TYR A 654 19.84 -14.70 37.18
CA TYR A 654 19.40 -13.30 37.30
C TYR A 654 20.55 -12.30 37.17
N GLY A 655 20.22 -11.14 36.59
CA GLY A 655 21.01 -9.93 36.56
C GLY A 655 20.40 -8.81 37.43
N PRO A 656 20.81 -7.55 37.25
CA PRO A 656 20.33 -6.43 38.06
C PRO A 656 18.83 -6.22 37.95
N ASP A 657 18.30 -6.26 36.73
CA ASP A 657 16.95 -5.87 36.32
C ASP A 657 16.21 -6.96 35.52
N PHE A 658 16.77 -8.18 35.48
CA PHE A 658 16.15 -9.30 34.78
C PHE A 658 16.45 -10.66 35.44
N GLY A 659 15.57 -11.64 35.19
CA GLY A 659 15.75 -13.07 35.46
C GLY A 659 15.47 -13.90 34.21
N VAL A 660 16.24 -14.96 34.00
CA VAL A 660 16.01 -15.97 32.97
C VAL A 660 15.70 -17.28 33.68
N ILE A 661 14.65 -17.95 33.24
CA ILE A 661 14.12 -19.15 33.86
C ILE A 661 14.13 -20.29 32.83
N ARG A 662 14.60 -21.46 33.26
CA ARG A 662 14.51 -22.73 32.55
C ARG A 662 14.02 -23.82 33.49
N ALA A 663 13.02 -24.56 33.08
CA ALA A 663 12.44 -25.69 33.80
C ALA A 663 12.47 -26.95 32.92
N THR A 664 12.59 -28.12 33.54
CA THR A 664 12.36 -29.39 32.83
C THR A 664 10.87 -29.62 32.62
N ASP A 665 10.50 -30.37 31.58
CA ASP A 665 9.09 -30.72 31.31
C ASP A 665 8.45 -31.46 32.48
N ALA A 666 9.25 -32.26 33.21
CA ALA A 666 8.84 -32.90 34.45
C ALA A 666 8.30 -31.92 35.52
N VAL A 667 8.69 -30.64 35.48
CA VAL A 667 8.14 -29.60 36.36
C VAL A 667 6.73 -29.20 35.90
N ASN A 668 6.54 -28.97 34.60
CA ASN A 668 5.23 -28.65 34.04
C ASN A 668 4.25 -29.81 34.24
N GLU A 669 4.61 -31.01 33.79
CA GLU A 669 3.74 -32.19 33.84
C GLU A 669 3.33 -32.60 35.25
N LYS A 670 4.26 -32.52 36.22
CA LYS A 670 3.99 -32.96 37.60
C LYS A 670 3.40 -31.87 38.48
N PHE A 671 3.77 -30.61 38.26
CA PHE A 671 3.40 -29.52 39.18
C PHE A 671 2.50 -28.45 38.55
N GLY A 672 2.12 -28.59 37.28
CA GLY A 672 1.37 -27.59 36.53
C GLY A 672 2.13 -26.27 36.41
N PHE A 673 3.46 -26.31 36.33
CA PHE A 673 4.27 -25.09 36.22
C PHE A 673 4.04 -24.40 34.89
N ASN A 674 3.59 -23.15 34.96
CA ASN A 674 3.53 -22.23 33.83
C ASN A 674 4.18 -20.91 34.20
N LEU A 675 5.28 -20.56 33.53
CA LEU A 675 6.01 -19.33 33.79
C LEU A 675 5.14 -18.08 33.57
N ASN A 676 4.28 -18.08 32.55
CA ASN A 676 3.46 -16.91 32.19
C ASN A 676 2.43 -16.60 33.29
N GLU A 677 1.82 -17.63 33.90
CA GLU A 677 0.91 -17.46 35.04
C GLU A 677 1.64 -16.86 36.26
N ILE A 678 2.83 -17.37 36.57
CA ILE A 678 3.64 -16.87 37.69
C ILE A 678 4.05 -15.40 37.46
N VAL A 679 4.44 -15.03 36.24
CA VAL A 679 4.80 -13.66 35.87
C VAL A 679 3.61 -12.72 36.11
N TRP A 680 2.42 -13.12 35.67
CA TRP A 680 1.19 -12.35 35.84
C TRP A 680 0.83 -12.14 37.32
N GLU A 681 0.85 -13.21 38.12
CA GLU A 681 0.61 -13.12 39.56
C GLU A 681 1.63 -12.21 40.27
N LEU A 682 2.91 -12.28 39.88
CA LEU A 682 3.95 -11.41 40.44
C LEU A 682 3.72 -9.94 40.09
N ALA A 683 3.27 -9.65 38.86
CA ALA A 683 2.95 -8.31 38.42
C ALA A 683 1.76 -7.71 39.21
N GLU A 684 0.75 -8.52 39.53
CA GLU A 684 -0.36 -8.10 40.40
C GLU A 684 0.06 -7.90 41.86
N GLU A 685 0.91 -8.77 42.40
CA GLU A 685 1.38 -8.70 43.79
C GLU A 685 2.39 -7.57 44.04
N ILE A 686 3.18 -7.21 43.03
CA ILE A 686 4.25 -6.20 43.11
C ILE A 686 4.11 -5.18 41.97
N PRO A 687 3.02 -4.36 41.97
CA PRO A 687 2.76 -3.42 40.88
C PRO A 687 3.87 -2.37 40.75
N GLU A 688 4.55 -2.01 41.84
CA GLU A 688 5.66 -1.06 41.82
C GLU A 688 6.94 -1.59 41.15
N ALA A 689 7.05 -2.90 40.92
CA ALA A 689 8.19 -3.51 40.23
C ALA A 689 8.08 -3.45 38.70
N VAL A 690 6.90 -3.07 38.18
CA VAL A 690 6.59 -3.00 36.74
C VAL A 690 7.14 -4.24 36.04
N ILE A 691 6.68 -5.40 36.54
CA ILE A 691 7.14 -6.69 36.05
C ILE A 691 6.62 -6.87 34.63
N ASP A 692 7.52 -7.27 33.76
CA ASP A 692 7.27 -7.54 32.36
C ASP A 692 8.03 -8.83 31.98
N GLY A 693 7.54 -9.58 31.00
CA GLY A 693 8.18 -10.82 30.58
C GLY A 693 7.19 -11.95 30.28
N GLY A 694 7.73 -13.15 30.12
CA GLY A 694 7.02 -14.32 29.62
C GLY A 694 7.95 -15.23 28.81
N GLY A 695 7.34 -16.13 28.04
CA GLY A 695 8.02 -17.06 27.13
C GLY A 695 7.19 -18.34 26.92
N HIS A 696 7.87 -19.46 26.73
CA HIS A 696 7.28 -20.79 26.79
C HIS A 696 6.99 -21.17 28.25
N GLU A 697 6.11 -22.13 28.47
CA GLU A 697 5.65 -22.59 29.79
C GLU A 697 6.83 -22.95 30.71
N CYS A 698 7.85 -23.58 30.15
CA CYS A 698 9.06 -24.02 30.85
C CYS A 698 10.28 -23.10 30.66
N ALA A 699 10.22 -22.08 29.80
CA ALA A 699 11.39 -21.27 29.45
C ALA A 699 11.03 -19.84 29.10
N GLY A 700 11.65 -18.88 29.78
CA GLY A 700 11.38 -17.47 29.50
C GLY A 700 12.18 -16.52 30.36
N SER A 701 11.71 -15.27 30.44
CA SER A 701 12.39 -14.23 31.18
C SER A 701 11.44 -13.30 31.93
N LEU A 702 11.97 -12.65 32.95
CA LEU A 702 11.31 -11.68 33.80
C LEU A 702 12.16 -10.41 33.80
N LYS A 703 11.55 -9.25 33.61
CA LYS A 703 12.17 -7.92 33.78
C LYS A 703 11.51 -7.23 34.95
N TYR A 704 12.30 -6.46 35.70
CA TYR A 704 11.83 -5.75 36.89
C TYR A 704 12.76 -4.59 37.23
N ILE A 705 12.28 -3.64 38.03
CA ILE A 705 13.12 -2.56 38.55
C ILE A 705 14.23 -3.12 39.47
N GLU A 706 15.49 -2.78 39.19
CA GLU A 706 16.68 -3.29 39.90
C GLU A 706 16.57 -3.16 41.44
N GLY A 707 16.07 -2.03 41.93
CA GLY A 707 15.89 -1.77 43.36
C GLY A 707 14.91 -2.72 44.07
N LEU A 708 14.06 -3.42 43.30
CA LEU A 708 13.06 -4.38 43.80
C LEU A 708 13.43 -5.83 43.46
N SER A 709 14.56 -6.08 42.81
CA SER A 709 15.06 -7.42 42.43
C SER A 709 14.93 -8.46 43.54
N LYS A 710 15.39 -8.15 44.75
CA LYS A 710 15.30 -9.06 45.90
C LYS A 710 13.85 -9.42 46.25
N LYS A 711 12.92 -8.46 46.19
CA LYS A 711 11.49 -8.68 46.48
C LYS A 711 10.89 -9.62 45.44
N VAL A 712 11.13 -9.34 44.16
CA VAL A 712 10.60 -10.11 43.03
C VAL A 712 11.16 -11.54 43.02
N LEU A 713 12.48 -11.71 43.09
CA LEU A 713 13.11 -13.03 43.06
C LEU A 713 12.75 -13.89 44.29
N SER A 714 12.51 -13.27 45.46
CA SER A 714 12.04 -14.00 46.64
C SER A 714 10.60 -14.48 46.45
N ALA A 715 9.71 -13.61 45.94
CA ALA A 715 8.32 -13.98 45.65
C ALA A 715 8.23 -15.09 44.59
N PHE A 716 9.06 -15.02 43.53
CA PHE A 716 9.17 -16.09 42.53
C PHE A 716 9.58 -17.43 43.19
N ALA A 717 10.61 -17.42 44.02
CA ALA A 717 11.06 -18.63 44.72
C ALA A 717 9.99 -19.19 45.69
N GLU A 718 9.21 -18.33 46.34
CA GLU A 718 8.09 -18.72 47.21
C GLU A 718 6.98 -19.40 46.41
N LYS A 719 6.60 -18.85 45.25
CA LYS A 719 5.60 -19.46 44.34
C LYS A 719 6.07 -20.84 43.86
N VAL A 720 7.33 -20.95 43.42
CA VAL A 720 7.92 -22.24 43.03
C VAL A 720 7.91 -23.25 44.17
N ALA A 721 8.17 -22.83 45.41
CA ALA A 721 8.13 -23.70 46.58
C ALA A 721 6.70 -24.09 47.00
N ALA A 722 5.69 -23.32 46.60
CA ALA A 722 4.28 -23.56 46.89
C ALA A 722 3.57 -24.46 45.86
N LEU A 723 4.22 -24.76 44.73
CA LEU A 723 3.71 -25.68 43.72
C LEU A 723 3.40 -27.06 44.32
N LYS A 724 2.28 -27.63 43.91
CA LYS A 724 1.77 -28.92 44.38
C LYS A 724 1.80 -29.93 43.24
N GLU A 725 2.24 -31.13 43.58
CA GLU A 725 2.17 -32.31 42.71
C GLU A 725 0.72 -32.84 42.60
#